data_AF-A0A9E5NM90-F1
#
_entry.id   AF-A0A9E5NM90-F1
#
_cell.length_a   1.000
_cell.length_b   1.000
_cell.length_c   1.000
_cell.angle_alpha   90.00
_cell.angle_beta   90.00
_cell.angle_gamma   90.00
#
_symmetry.space_group_name_H-M   'P 1'
#
loop_
_entity.id
_entity.type
_entity.pdbx_description
1 polymer ?
#
loop_
_entity_poly.entity_id
_entity_poly.type
_entity_poly.pdbx_seq_one_letter_code
_entity_poly.pdbx_strand_id
1 'polypeptide(L)'
;HFRQSKLLRIVSLVLLTLVLVVSPSSSAFSNIPSQEPPPPAEIWVGEEDHGRQIELRQGQVLIVALPCNPSTGYTWLVDGSEATAESAAILRQTGKSEFVPMSAETSSEAAESDLQLLGAPATQLLRFEAISAGETVLALVYRRPWEEQFAPDKAFSLHVRGVGPFSSADAPADTSPPESSLESPAPSKTPPDLGHPPAFNWCDAVGCPPIRDQGDCGSCWAFSTVALLESQILFHDHITKDLSEQYLLSCNTDDFDCDGGWFAHDYHDWKIPPGEPAAGAVYEADFPYVGWEKPCSAPHTHHERIASWEYVNEEWSNLDVAAIKDAIIQHGPVATGICVGGEFHDYDGGIFNTNECGTLNHAVVLVGWDDTAGTNGAWRLRNSWGTGWGEGGYMWIEYGTSDVGYAANYVVYSPPCYTLYLSTHPDWGGTITADPQPDCASHDYQPGTEVELTANAAAGWHFTGWSGDASGSVSTTTVTMNADKRVAAHFLCDDCPPRARVPLAVKEYPEKGSWVTILTEDFEGPFPGVWSVEDNQPGYGEYFWGKRSCRPYEGSFSGWAVGGGASGELRSCGDRYRKNADSWMVYGAFSLVDALAADLQFKLWVSSERYYDYACRLASVDGINFYGNCTSGNSGGWIDMGLDLSDVHTLGSLLGEPQVWIAFVFDSDDGVNNPEGAYVDNIVLRKYASVIGAAPPLMDTPGPPSDNADIVDVPTMRVRVP
;
A
#
# COMPACT_ATOMS: atom_id res chain seq x y z
N HIS A 1 -46.87 15.68 -81.04
CA HIS A 1 -47.55 16.06 -79.78
C HIS A 1 -46.97 15.26 -78.63
N PHE A 2 -46.48 15.99 -77.61
CA PHE A 2 -46.26 15.63 -76.20
C PHE A 2 -45.73 14.24 -75.77
N ARG A 3 -44.55 14.30 -75.11
CA ARG A 3 -44.02 13.48 -73.99
C ARG A 3 -44.61 12.08 -73.79
N GLN A 4 -43.75 11.05 -73.89
CA GLN A 4 -43.34 10.22 -72.75
C GLN A 4 -42.22 9.21 -73.09
N SER A 5 -41.44 8.93 -72.06
CA SER A 5 -40.36 7.96 -71.82
C SER A 5 -40.21 6.71 -72.70
N LYS A 6 -38.95 6.45 -73.08
CA LYS A 6 -38.34 5.18 -73.53
C LYS A 6 -36.95 5.12 -72.86
N LEU A 7 -36.32 4.01 -72.50
CA LEU A 7 -36.59 2.59 -72.67
C LEU A 7 -35.68 1.83 -71.69
N LEU A 8 -36.17 0.66 -71.30
CA LEU A 8 -35.49 -0.46 -70.65
C LEU A 8 -34.59 -1.23 -71.66
N ARG A 9 -33.74 -2.15 -71.17
CA ARG A 9 -33.09 -3.33 -71.84
C ARG A 9 -31.62 -3.13 -72.30
N ILE A 10 -30.68 -4.08 -72.32
CA ILE A 10 -30.63 -5.55 -72.05
C ILE A 10 -29.14 -6.00 -72.14
N VAL A 11 -28.78 -7.00 -71.32
CA VAL A 11 -27.87 -8.14 -71.55
C VAL A 11 -26.34 -7.98 -71.74
N SER A 12 -25.68 -8.75 -70.86
CA SER A 12 -24.33 -9.32 -70.74
C SER A 12 -23.60 -9.83 -71.99
N LEU A 13 -22.26 -9.66 -72.01
CA LEU A 13 -21.17 -10.66 -72.12
C LEU A 13 -19.90 -9.96 -72.67
N VAL A 14 -18.81 -9.83 -71.90
CA VAL A 14 -17.61 -10.71 -71.83
C VAL A 14 -16.40 -10.26 -72.70
N LEU A 15 -15.22 -10.30 -72.05
CA LEU A 15 -13.82 -10.44 -72.55
C LEU A 15 -12.93 -9.18 -72.79
N LEU A 16 -12.03 -8.97 -71.82
CA LEU A 16 -10.55 -8.93 -71.86
C LEU A 16 -9.74 -7.97 -72.79
N THR A 17 -8.76 -7.32 -72.13
CA THR A 17 -7.36 -6.96 -72.50
C THR A 17 -6.98 -5.61 -73.17
N LEU A 18 -6.13 -4.87 -72.42
CA LEU A 18 -4.86 -4.17 -72.78
C LEU A 18 -4.91 -3.00 -73.80
N VAL A 19 -4.15 -1.87 -73.73
CA VAL A 19 -3.01 -1.41 -72.92
C VAL A 19 -2.70 0.08 -73.27
N LEU A 20 -1.93 0.79 -72.42
CA LEU A 20 -1.08 2.00 -72.70
C LEU A 20 -1.83 3.34 -73.01
N VAL A 21 -1.44 4.57 -72.62
CA VAL A 21 -0.19 5.13 -72.07
C VAL A 21 -0.39 6.62 -71.68
N VAL A 22 0.42 7.10 -70.72
CA VAL A 22 0.93 8.49 -70.54
C VAL A 22 0.03 9.59 -69.93
N SER A 23 0.44 10.01 -68.72
CA SER A 23 0.14 11.28 -68.03
C SER A 23 0.81 12.49 -68.71
N PRO A 24 0.37 13.75 -68.48
CA PRO A 24 0.96 14.50 -67.37
C PRO A 24 0.05 15.55 -66.67
N SER A 25 0.35 15.76 -65.39
CA SER A 25 0.41 17.01 -64.62
C SER A 25 -0.58 18.16 -64.92
N SER A 26 -1.37 18.56 -63.90
CA SER A 26 -1.20 19.84 -63.16
C SER A 26 -2.53 20.32 -62.52
N SER A 27 -2.51 20.38 -61.18
CA SER A 27 -3.02 21.49 -60.36
C SER A 27 -4.53 21.74 -60.24
N ALA A 28 -5.11 21.23 -59.15
CA ALA A 28 -5.95 22.04 -58.27
C ALA A 28 -5.93 21.43 -56.86
N PHE A 29 -5.28 22.12 -55.93
CA PHE A 29 -5.41 21.86 -54.50
C PHE A 29 -6.87 22.02 -54.09
N SER A 30 -7.43 20.99 -53.47
CA SER A 30 -8.50 21.14 -52.49
C SER A 30 -8.04 20.38 -51.26
N ASN A 31 -7.86 21.12 -50.17
CA ASN A 31 -7.67 20.57 -48.84
C ASN A 31 -8.86 19.65 -48.52
N ILE A 32 -8.64 18.34 -48.62
CA ILE A 32 -9.48 17.34 -47.99
C ILE A 32 -8.83 17.12 -46.62
N PRO A 33 -9.54 17.26 -45.49
CA PRO A 33 -9.00 16.86 -44.21
C PRO A 33 -8.60 15.39 -44.34
N SER A 34 -7.37 15.05 -43.97
CA SER A 34 -6.94 13.66 -43.85
C SER A 34 -7.92 12.96 -42.92
N GLN A 35 -8.84 12.20 -43.51
CA GLN A 35 -9.61 11.21 -42.77
C GLN A 35 -8.57 10.25 -42.20
N GLU A 36 -8.42 10.29 -40.89
CA GLU A 36 -7.74 9.28 -40.11
C GLU A 36 -8.18 7.90 -40.63
N PRO A 37 -7.25 6.96 -40.88
CA PRO A 37 -7.64 5.61 -41.26
C PRO A 37 -8.64 5.09 -40.21
N PRO A 38 -9.69 4.36 -40.64
CA PRO A 38 -10.67 3.83 -39.69
C PRO A 38 -9.92 3.00 -38.62
N PRO A 39 -10.27 3.15 -37.33
CA PRO A 39 -9.60 2.42 -36.28
C PRO A 39 -9.67 0.91 -36.55
N PRO A 40 -8.61 0.15 -36.22
CA PRO A 40 -8.60 -1.29 -36.39
C PRO A 40 -9.83 -1.91 -35.70
N ALA A 41 -10.41 -2.97 -36.29
CA ALA A 41 -11.59 -3.58 -35.71
C ALA A 41 -11.23 -4.22 -34.35
N GLU A 42 -11.83 -3.72 -33.28
CA GLU A 42 -11.58 -4.13 -31.90
C GLU A 42 -12.41 -5.35 -31.50
N ILE A 43 -11.78 -6.27 -30.76
CA ILE A 43 -12.43 -7.41 -30.13
C ILE A 43 -12.28 -7.22 -28.62
N TRP A 44 -13.39 -6.98 -27.92
CA TRP A 44 -13.41 -6.79 -26.47
C TRP A 44 -13.73 -8.12 -25.77
N VAL A 45 -12.99 -8.42 -24.72
CA VAL A 45 -13.18 -9.61 -23.87
C VAL A 45 -13.05 -9.23 -22.40
N GLY A 46 -13.89 -9.84 -21.57
CA GLY A 46 -13.98 -9.60 -20.11
C GLY A 46 -13.64 -10.84 -19.28
N GLU A 47 -13.79 -10.76 -17.95
CA GLU A 47 -13.55 -11.89 -17.04
C GLU A 47 -14.37 -13.14 -17.43
N GLU A 48 -15.58 -12.96 -17.96
CA GLU A 48 -16.47 -14.03 -18.40
C GLU A 48 -15.92 -14.85 -19.59
N ASP A 49 -14.92 -14.33 -20.30
CA ASP A 49 -14.30 -14.98 -21.44
C ASP A 49 -13.11 -15.88 -21.06
N HIS A 50 -12.87 -16.11 -19.76
CA HIS A 50 -11.79 -16.98 -19.29
C HIS A 50 -11.83 -18.37 -19.97
N GLY A 51 -10.73 -18.76 -20.60
CA GLY A 51 -10.56 -20.01 -21.34
C GLY A 51 -11.22 -20.03 -22.73
N ARG A 52 -11.79 -18.91 -23.21
CA ARG A 52 -12.46 -18.84 -24.51
C ARG A 52 -11.46 -18.87 -25.67
N GLN A 53 -11.91 -19.44 -26.79
CA GLN A 53 -11.21 -19.37 -28.07
C GLN A 53 -11.56 -18.10 -28.86
N ILE A 54 -10.56 -17.34 -29.27
CA ILE A 54 -10.68 -16.09 -30.03
C ILE A 54 -9.86 -16.19 -31.32
N GLU A 55 -10.47 -15.85 -32.46
CA GLU A 55 -9.75 -15.68 -33.73
C GLU A 55 -9.39 -14.20 -33.89
N LEU A 56 -8.09 -13.87 -33.94
CA LEU A 56 -7.59 -12.49 -34.07
C LEU A 56 -6.94 -12.30 -35.45
N ARG A 57 -7.58 -11.51 -36.32
CA ARG A 57 -7.08 -11.31 -37.69
C ARG A 57 -6.03 -10.20 -37.75
N GLN A 58 -5.11 -10.30 -38.71
CA GLN A 58 -4.09 -9.26 -38.93
C GLN A 58 -4.75 -7.87 -39.11
N GLY A 59 -4.33 -6.89 -38.31
CA GLY A 59 -4.92 -5.55 -38.27
C GLY A 59 -6.13 -5.39 -37.34
N GLN A 60 -6.48 -6.40 -36.54
CA GLN A 60 -7.42 -6.30 -35.42
C GLN A 60 -6.67 -6.17 -34.09
N VAL A 61 -7.32 -5.55 -33.10
CA VAL A 61 -6.80 -5.41 -31.74
C VAL A 61 -7.72 -6.17 -30.80
N LEU A 62 -7.16 -7.11 -30.04
CA LEU A 62 -7.82 -7.76 -28.91
C LEU A 62 -7.65 -6.87 -27.68
N ILE A 63 -8.74 -6.53 -27.01
CA ILE A 63 -8.76 -5.70 -25.81
C ILE A 63 -9.29 -6.56 -24.68
N VAL A 64 -8.39 -6.90 -23.76
CA VAL A 64 -8.71 -7.65 -22.55
C VAL A 64 -9.00 -6.64 -21.45
N ALA A 65 -10.25 -6.57 -21.02
CA ALA A 65 -10.77 -5.61 -20.06
C ALA A 65 -11.09 -6.34 -18.74
N LEU A 66 -10.18 -6.28 -17.78
CA LEU A 66 -10.30 -7.02 -16.52
C LEU A 66 -10.40 -6.08 -15.32
N PRO A 67 -11.28 -6.35 -14.34
CA PRO A 67 -11.34 -5.61 -13.09
C PRO A 67 -10.00 -5.60 -12.35
N CYS A 68 -9.65 -4.46 -11.77
CA CYS A 68 -8.45 -4.26 -10.98
C CYS A 68 -8.71 -3.19 -9.92
N ASN A 69 -7.82 -3.10 -8.94
CA ASN A 69 -7.74 -1.96 -8.05
C ASN A 69 -6.31 -1.38 -8.10
N PRO A 70 -6.05 -0.36 -8.93
CA PRO A 70 -4.71 0.19 -9.11
C PRO A 70 -4.13 0.76 -7.81
N SER A 71 -4.99 1.29 -6.93
CA SER A 71 -4.60 1.91 -5.66
C SER A 71 -4.04 0.92 -4.63
N THR A 72 -4.27 -0.39 -4.81
CA THR A 72 -3.70 -1.45 -3.95
C THR A 72 -2.42 -2.05 -4.52
N GLY A 73 -1.96 -1.57 -5.69
CA GLY A 73 -0.80 -2.09 -6.42
C GLY A 73 -1.06 -3.36 -7.24
N TYR A 74 -2.27 -3.95 -7.17
CA TYR A 74 -2.61 -5.16 -7.91
C TYR A 74 -3.03 -4.85 -9.35
N THR A 75 -2.28 -5.39 -10.32
CA THR A 75 -2.48 -5.22 -11.76
C THR A 75 -2.45 -6.57 -12.47
N TRP A 76 -3.11 -6.65 -13.63
CA TRP A 76 -2.97 -7.76 -14.56
C TRP A 76 -1.67 -7.63 -15.34
N LEU A 77 -0.88 -8.69 -15.33
CA LEU A 77 0.41 -8.81 -16.00
C LEU A 77 0.39 -10.02 -16.92
N VAL A 78 1.10 -9.97 -18.05
CA VAL A 78 1.29 -11.16 -18.89
C VAL A 78 2.15 -12.16 -18.13
N ASP A 79 1.67 -13.39 -17.99
CA ASP A 79 2.38 -14.43 -17.24
C ASP A 79 3.62 -14.89 -18.01
N GLY A 80 4.80 -14.47 -17.54
CA GLY A 80 6.09 -14.86 -18.11
C GLY A 80 6.43 -16.34 -17.96
N SER A 81 5.72 -17.09 -17.11
CA SER A 81 5.95 -18.53 -16.89
C SER A 81 5.25 -19.41 -17.94
N GLU A 82 4.15 -18.93 -18.53
CA GLU A 82 3.43 -19.56 -19.64
C GLU A 82 3.62 -18.86 -21.00
N ALA A 83 4.19 -17.65 -21.02
CA ALA A 83 4.62 -16.97 -22.24
C ALA A 83 5.84 -17.69 -22.84
N THR A 84 5.61 -18.83 -23.48
CA THR A 84 6.63 -19.49 -24.29
C THR A 84 7.11 -18.55 -25.39
N ALA A 85 8.34 -18.74 -25.87
CA ALA A 85 8.84 -18.04 -27.05
C ALA A 85 7.91 -18.19 -28.28
N GLU A 86 7.05 -19.23 -28.30
CA GLU A 86 6.01 -19.44 -29.30
C GLU A 86 4.82 -18.48 -29.15
N SER A 87 4.43 -18.14 -27.91
CA SER A 87 3.33 -17.20 -27.63
C SER A 87 3.70 -15.75 -27.98
N ALA A 88 4.92 -15.33 -27.64
CA ALA A 88 5.47 -14.03 -28.02
C ALA A 88 5.76 -13.91 -29.53
N ALA A 89 5.82 -15.03 -30.26
CA ALA A 89 5.95 -15.06 -31.72
C ALA A 89 4.60 -14.91 -32.45
N ILE A 90 3.46 -15.10 -31.77
CA ILE A 90 2.11 -15.04 -32.37
C ILE A 90 1.36 -13.80 -31.92
N LEU A 91 1.47 -13.40 -30.65
CA LEU A 91 0.81 -12.23 -30.08
C LEU A 91 1.80 -11.22 -29.53
N ARG A 92 1.50 -9.94 -29.72
CA ARG A 92 2.25 -8.82 -29.13
C ARG A 92 1.30 -7.90 -28.38
N GLN A 93 1.65 -7.54 -27.15
CA GLN A 93 0.97 -6.47 -26.44
C GLN A 93 1.31 -5.12 -27.08
N THR A 94 0.31 -4.29 -27.34
CA THR A 94 0.46 -2.98 -27.97
C THR A 94 0.13 -1.86 -26.98
N GLY A 95 1.05 -0.91 -26.82
CA GLY A 95 0.86 0.23 -25.92
C GLY A 95 1.01 -0.11 -24.43
N LYS A 96 0.85 0.91 -23.58
CA LYS A 96 0.81 0.77 -22.12
C LYS A 96 -0.56 0.27 -21.67
N SER A 97 -0.65 -0.34 -20.49
CA SER A 97 -1.93 -0.63 -19.86
C SER A 97 -2.69 0.66 -19.56
N GLU A 98 -3.99 0.66 -19.82
CA GLU A 98 -4.89 1.78 -19.54
C GLU A 98 -5.83 1.41 -18.39
N PHE A 99 -6.20 2.37 -17.54
CA PHE A 99 -7.14 2.16 -16.43
C PHE A 99 -8.38 3.02 -16.65
N VAL A 100 -9.55 2.37 -16.66
CA VAL A 100 -10.84 3.04 -16.80
C VAL A 100 -11.57 2.96 -15.45
N PRO A 101 -11.92 4.09 -14.81
CA PRO A 101 -12.71 4.07 -13.58
C PRO A 101 -14.05 3.35 -13.81
N MET A 102 -14.50 2.51 -12.88
CA MET A 102 -15.86 1.96 -12.94
C MET A 102 -16.86 3.09 -12.70
N SER A 103 -17.45 3.64 -13.77
CA SER A 103 -18.51 4.65 -13.64
C SER A 103 -19.75 4.03 -12.99
N ALA A 104 -20.34 4.73 -12.02
CA ALA A 104 -21.64 4.40 -11.45
C ALA A 104 -22.74 4.50 -12.53
N GLU A 105 -22.98 3.41 -13.26
CA GLU A 105 -24.13 3.33 -14.16
C GLU A 105 -25.41 3.15 -13.34
N THR A 106 -26.08 4.26 -13.02
CA THR A 106 -27.50 4.54 -13.30
C THR A 106 -28.03 5.72 -12.46
N SER A 107 -27.68 6.94 -12.81
CA SER A 107 -28.65 8.06 -12.81
C SER A 107 -28.11 9.24 -13.60
N SER A 108 -28.90 9.71 -14.55
CA SER A 108 -28.53 10.69 -15.55
C SER A 108 -28.64 12.14 -15.08
N GLU A 109 -28.01 12.51 -13.95
CA GLU A 109 -27.94 13.91 -13.48
C GLU A 109 -26.64 14.27 -12.71
N ALA A 110 -25.50 13.67 -13.03
CA ALA A 110 -24.20 14.14 -12.55
C ALA A 110 -23.21 14.29 -13.71
N ALA A 111 -23.41 15.34 -14.50
CA ALA A 111 -22.34 15.93 -15.30
C ALA A 111 -21.78 17.11 -14.50
N GLU A 112 -20.45 17.18 -14.41
CA GLU A 112 -19.62 18.19 -13.72
C GLU A 112 -19.33 17.94 -12.22
N SER A 113 -18.50 16.94 -11.94
CA SER A 113 -17.42 17.06 -10.95
C SER A 113 -16.33 16.02 -11.25
N ASP A 114 -15.13 16.47 -11.61
CA ASP A 114 -13.92 15.66 -11.82
C ASP A 114 -13.37 15.10 -10.50
N LEU A 115 -14.19 14.34 -9.77
CA LEU A 115 -13.76 13.54 -8.62
C LEU A 115 -13.42 12.14 -9.13
N GLN A 116 -12.15 11.95 -9.53
CA GLN A 116 -11.56 10.62 -9.53
C GLN A 116 -11.53 10.14 -8.07
N LEU A 117 -12.39 9.19 -7.73
CA LEU A 117 -12.39 8.54 -6.42
C LEU A 117 -11.08 7.75 -6.27
N LEU A 118 -10.13 8.31 -5.52
CA LEU A 118 -8.91 7.59 -5.10
C LEU A 118 -9.34 6.39 -4.26
N GLY A 119 -8.98 5.17 -4.69
CA GLY A 119 -9.40 3.91 -4.06
C GLY A 119 -10.49 3.12 -4.79
N ALA A 120 -11.13 3.67 -5.82
CA ALA A 120 -12.22 3.00 -6.52
C ALA A 120 -11.74 1.85 -7.42
N PRO A 121 -12.52 0.75 -7.55
CA PRO A 121 -12.24 -0.31 -8.51
C PRO A 121 -12.24 0.26 -9.94
N ALA A 122 -11.29 -0.20 -10.74
CA ALA A 122 -11.11 0.21 -12.12
C ALA A 122 -11.10 -1.03 -13.03
N THR A 123 -11.24 -0.83 -14.33
CA THR A 123 -11.00 -1.87 -15.33
C THR A 123 -9.67 -1.58 -16.02
N GLN A 124 -8.75 -2.54 -15.96
CA GLN A 124 -7.50 -2.49 -16.70
C GLN A 124 -7.72 -3.00 -18.12
N LEU A 125 -7.29 -2.22 -19.11
CA LEU A 125 -7.33 -2.58 -20.52
C LEU A 125 -5.92 -2.98 -20.99
N LEU A 126 -5.80 -4.20 -21.49
CA LEU A 126 -4.60 -4.75 -22.11
C LEU A 126 -4.88 -5.02 -23.58
N ARG A 127 -4.05 -4.48 -24.48
CA ARG A 127 -4.28 -4.53 -25.93
C ARG A 127 -3.28 -5.46 -26.59
N PHE A 128 -3.74 -6.35 -27.47
CA PHE A 128 -2.90 -7.32 -28.18
C PHE A 128 -3.20 -7.34 -29.68
N GLU A 129 -2.18 -7.59 -30.48
CA GLU A 129 -2.33 -7.84 -31.91
C GLU A 129 -1.67 -9.18 -32.29
N ALA A 130 -2.21 -9.82 -33.34
CA ALA A 130 -1.56 -10.98 -33.94
C ALA A 130 -0.44 -10.52 -34.87
N ILE A 131 0.77 -11.04 -34.65
CA ILE A 131 1.96 -10.74 -35.46
C ILE A 131 2.38 -11.91 -36.36
N SER A 132 1.89 -13.13 -36.09
CA SER A 132 2.06 -14.28 -36.98
C SER A 132 0.84 -15.22 -36.98
N ALA A 133 0.81 -16.18 -37.90
CA ALA A 133 -0.26 -17.17 -37.97
C ALA A 133 0.05 -18.35 -37.04
N GLY A 134 -0.88 -18.69 -36.16
CA GLY A 134 -0.70 -19.78 -35.20
C GLY A 134 -1.76 -19.77 -34.11
N GLU A 135 -1.69 -20.75 -33.22
CA GLU A 135 -2.51 -20.83 -32.00
C GLU A 135 -1.59 -20.65 -30.78
N THR A 136 -2.02 -19.83 -29.82
CA THR A 136 -1.29 -19.56 -28.57
C THR A 136 -2.28 -19.39 -27.41
N VAL A 137 -1.78 -19.44 -26.18
CA VAL A 137 -2.53 -19.09 -24.97
C VAL A 137 -2.00 -17.75 -24.47
N LEU A 138 -2.87 -16.75 -24.39
CA LEU A 138 -2.59 -15.53 -23.64
C LEU A 138 -2.92 -15.81 -22.18
N ALA A 139 -1.91 -15.89 -21.33
CA ALA A 139 -2.06 -16.03 -19.88
C ALA A 139 -1.75 -14.69 -19.20
N LEU A 140 -2.65 -14.26 -18.32
CA LEU A 140 -2.53 -13.07 -17.50
C LEU A 140 -2.65 -13.46 -16.02
N VAL A 141 -1.84 -12.83 -15.17
CA VAL A 141 -1.86 -13.01 -13.72
C VAL A 141 -2.15 -11.69 -13.03
N TYR A 142 -3.03 -11.73 -12.04
CA TYR A 142 -3.36 -10.60 -11.20
C TYR A 142 -2.50 -10.63 -9.95
N ARG A 143 -1.56 -9.71 -9.84
CA ARG A 143 -0.64 -9.61 -8.70
C ARG A 143 0.00 -8.24 -8.64
N ARG A 144 0.72 -7.98 -7.55
CA ARG A 144 1.65 -6.86 -7.49
C ARG A 144 2.92 -7.22 -8.29
N PRO A 145 3.46 -6.32 -9.13
CA PRO A 145 4.64 -6.60 -9.95
C PRO A 145 5.86 -7.08 -9.17
N TRP A 146 5.99 -6.70 -7.89
CA TRP A 146 7.10 -7.06 -7.00
C TRP A 146 6.85 -8.33 -6.16
N GLU A 147 5.71 -9.01 -6.34
CA GLU A 147 5.35 -10.26 -5.65
C GLU A 147 5.58 -11.50 -6.53
N GLU A 148 6.59 -11.49 -7.40
CA GLU A 148 6.79 -12.56 -8.37
C GLU A 148 7.07 -13.94 -7.74
N GLN A 149 7.60 -13.96 -6.52
CA GLN A 149 7.82 -15.18 -5.75
C GLN A 149 6.55 -15.80 -5.14
N PHE A 150 5.41 -15.10 -5.16
CA PHE A 150 4.15 -15.56 -4.60
C PHE A 150 3.19 -16.01 -5.70
N ALA A 151 2.25 -16.89 -5.34
CA ALA A 151 1.18 -17.28 -6.26
C ALA A 151 0.33 -16.05 -6.60
N PRO A 152 -0.06 -15.86 -7.87
CA PRO A 152 -0.90 -14.73 -8.25
C PRO A 152 -2.28 -14.86 -7.64
N ASP A 153 -2.89 -13.72 -7.29
CA ASP A 153 -4.21 -13.63 -6.66
C ASP A 153 -5.31 -14.16 -7.60
N LYS A 154 -5.20 -13.85 -8.90
CA LYS A 154 -6.07 -14.39 -9.94
C LYS A 154 -5.28 -14.72 -11.19
N ALA A 155 -5.85 -15.58 -12.03
CA ALA A 155 -5.32 -15.88 -13.35
C ALA A 155 -6.44 -15.80 -14.39
N PHE A 156 -6.09 -15.31 -15.57
CA PHE A 156 -6.97 -15.20 -16.71
C PHE A 156 -6.29 -15.75 -17.95
N SER A 157 -7.00 -16.54 -18.76
CA SER A 157 -6.41 -17.11 -19.98
C SER A 157 -7.35 -17.02 -21.17
N LEU A 158 -6.78 -16.90 -22.38
CA LEU A 158 -7.49 -16.98 -23.66
C LEU A 158 -6.72 -17.85 -24.64
N HIS A 159 -7.43 -18.69 -25.38
CA HIS A 159 -6.87 -19.40 -26.52
C HIS A 159 -7.02 -18.53 -27.77
N VAL A 160 -5.91 -18.00 -28.30
CA VAL A 160 -5.93 -17.05 -29.40
C VAL A 160 -5.35 -17.66 -30.67
N ARG A 161 -6.08 -17.53 -31.78
CA ARG A 161 -5.68 -17.97 -33.11
C ARG A 161 -5.41 -16.78 -34.03
N GLY A 162 -4.15 -16.53 -34.36
CA GLY A 162 -3.73 -15.49 -35.30
C GLY A 162 -4.03 -15.86 -36.75
N VAL A 163 -4.77 -15.03 -37.48
CA VAL A 163 -5.22 -15.33 -38.86
C VAL A 163 -4.96 -14.16 -39.82
N GLY A 164 -4.09 -14.33 -40.81
CA GLY A 164 -3.82 -13.29 -41.80
C GLY A 164 -2.61 -13.58 -42.70
N PRO A 165 -2.37 -12.75 -43.72
CA PRO A 165 -1.15 -12.80 -44.50
C PRO A 165 0.03 -12.17 -43.74
N PHE A 166 0.57 -12.88 -42.76
CA PHE A 166 1.80 -12.49 -42.07
C PHE A 166 3.00 -12.71 -43.00
N SER A 167 3.89 -11.71 -43.11
CA SER A 167 5.07 -11.80 -43.98
C SER A 167 6.23 -12.46 -43.23
N SER A 168 7.12 -13.17 -43.91
CA SER A 168 8.24 -13.88 -43.28
C SER A 168 9.35 -12.98 -42.69
N ALA A 169 9.08 -11.68 -42.52
CA ALA A 169 9.97 -10.72 -41.87
C ALA A 169 9.75 -10.60 -40.35
N ASP A 170 8.74 -11.29 -39.80
CA ASP A 170 8.26 -11.10 -38.43
C ASP A 170 8.57 -12.28 -37.46
N ALA A 171 9.62 -13.07 -37.71
CA ALA A 171 10.08 -14.12 -36.78
C ALA A 171 11.57 -13.93 -36.42
N PRO A 172 11.99 -14.05 -35.14
CA PRO A 172 13.38 -13.83 -34.74
C PRO A 172 14.24 -15.07 -35.02
N ALA A 173 15.36 -14.89 -35.72
CA ALA A 173 16.42 -15.88 -35.84
C ALA A 173 17.48 -15.66 -34.75
N ASP A 174 17.74 -16.73 -34.00
CA ASP A 174 18.90 -16.93 -33.14
C ASP A 174 20.20 -16.85 -33.95
N THR A 175 21.15 -16.00 -33.53
CA THR A 175 22.60 -16.29 -33.43
C THR A 175 23.39 -15.04 -33.03
N SER A 176 24.20 -15.21 -31.99
CA SER A 176 25.20 -14.29 -31.41
C SER A 176 26.02 -13.44 -32.41
N PRO A 177 26.38 -12.17 -32.07
CA PRO A 177 27.13 -11.29 -32.96
C PRO A 177 28.66 -11.42 -32.78
N PRO A 178 29.45 -11.38 -33.87
CA PRO A 178 30.76 -10.76 -33.89
C PRO A 178 30.69 -9.35 -34.52
N GLU A 179 31.64 -8.53 -34.10
CA GLU A 179 31.78 -7.09 -34.33
C GLU A 179 31.67 -6.54 -35.78
N SER A 180 31.19 -5.28 -35.82
CA SER A 180 31.62 -4.16 -36.68
C SER A 180 31.23 -4.15 -38.16
N SER A 181 30.38 -3.19 -38.55
CA SER A 181 30.79 -1.89 -39.14
C SER A 181 29.71 -1.25 -40.04
N LEU A 182 29.39 0.02 -39.72
CA LEU A 182 29.00 1.13 -40.59
C LEU A 182 27.55 1.25 -41.13
N GLU A 183 26.71 1.89 -40.29
CA GLU A 183 26.06 3.22 -40.48
C GLU A 183 24.92 3.46 -41.51
N SER A 184 23.71 3.76 -40.98
CA SER A 184 22.78 4.87 -41.37
C SER A 184 21.37 4.65 -40.75
N PRO A 185 20.55 5.70 -40.55
CA PRO A 185 20.67 6.89 -39.70
C PRO A 185 19.89 6.73 -38.36
N ALA A 186 20.33 7.41 -37.30
CA ALA A 186 19.76 7.29 -35.96
C ALA A 186 18.28 7.77 -35.86
N PRO A 187 17.39 7.02 -35.18
CA PRO A 187 16.11 7.55 -34.72
C PRO A 187 16.36 8.46 -33.50
N SER A 188 15.68 9.61 -33.47
CA SER A 188 15.77 10.60 -32.38
C SER A 188 15.47 9.96 -31.02
N LYS A 189 16.48 9.88 -30.16
CA LYS A 189 16.36 9.55 -28.74
C LYS A 189 15.92 10.80 -27.98
N THR A 190 14.63 11.07 -27.93
CA THR A 190 14.12 12.04 -26.96
C THR A 190 12.78 11.51 -26.45
N PRO A 191 12.69 11.18 -25.14
CA PRO A 191 11.42 10.87 -24.50
C PRO A 191 10.41 12.01 -24.71
N PRO A 192 9.10 11.75 -24.67
CA PRO A 192 8.11 12.81 -24.70
C PRO A 192 8.30 13.72 -23.47
N ASP A 193 8.55 15.00 -23.71
CA ASP A 193 8.71 16.04 -22.70
C ASP A 193 7.40 16.22 -21.90
N LEU A 194 7.44 15.96 -20.58
CA LEU A 194 6.32 16.18 -19.65
C LEU A 194 5.95 17.67 -19.48
N GLY A 195 6.69 18.60 -20.08
CA GLY A 195 6.43 20.03 -20.00
C GLY A 195 6.98 20.63 -18.71
N HIS A 196 8.23 20.32 -18.39
CA HIS A 196 8.94 20.82 -17.22
C HIS A 196 9.05 22.36 -17.22
N PRO A 197 9.02 23.03 -16.05
CA PRO A 197 9.41 24.42 -15.98
C PRO A 197 10.88 24.57 -16.43
N PRO A 198 11.26 25.69 -17.07
CA PRO A 198 12.63 25.91 -17.55
C PRO A 198 13.65 25.96 -16.40
N ALA A 199 13.21 26.20 -15.17
CA ALA A 199 14.03 26.09 -13.99
C ALA A 199 13.18 25.61 -12.80
N PHE A 200 13.80 24.83 -11.92
CA PHE A 200 13.18 24.31 -10.71
C PHE A 200 14.24 24.10 -9.63
N ASN A 201 13.90 24.37 -8.37
CA ASN A 201 14.80 24.15 -7.25
C ASN A 201 13.98 23.84 -6.00
N TRP A 202 14.12 22.63 -5.47
CA TRP A 202 13.42 22.20 -4.26
C TRP A 202 13.69 23.09 -3.05
N CYS A 203 14.91 23.60 -2.95
CA CYS A 203 15.31 24.51 -1.89
C CYS A 203 14.52 25.82 -1.89
N ASP A 204 14.13 26.32 -3.06
CA ASP A 204 13.31 27.54 -3.17
C ASP A 204 11.83 27.25 -2.93
N ALA A 205 11.39 26.02 -3.21
CA ALA A 205 10.00 25.60 -3.08
C ALA A 205 9.59 25.29 -1.64
N VAL A 206 10.42 24.54 -0.89
CA VAL A 206 10.09 24.04 0.46
C VAL A 206 11.18 24.38 1.49
N GLY A 207 12.43 24.55 1.06
CA GLY A 207 13.60 24.78 1.91
C GLY A 207 14.67 23.70 1.69
N CYS A 208 15.92 23.95 2.11
CA CYS A 208 16.98 22.94 2.07
C CYS A 208 17.25 22.39 3.48
N PRO A 209 17.58 21.09 3.62
CA PRO A 209 18.27 20.61 4.81
C PRO A 209 19.62 21.34 4.99
N PRO A 210 20.16 21.48 6.21
CA PRO A 210 21.46 22.09 6.45
C PRO A 210 22.58 21.40 5.65
N ILE A 211 23.54 22.17 5.12
CA ILE A 211 24.76 21.60 4.50
C ILE A 211 25.67 21.02 5.58
N ARG A 212 26.21 19.83 5.31
CA ARG A 212 27.15 19.10 6.17
C ARG A 212 28.57 19.11 5.61
N ASP A 213 29.52 18.65 6.42
CA ASP A 213 30.93 18.59 6.10
C ASP A 213 31.50 17.22 6.46
N GLN A 214 31.90 16.45 5.44
CA GLN A 214 32.50 15.13 5.60
C GLN A 214 33.96 15.18 6.07
N GLY A 215 34.60 16.35 6.01
CA GLY A 215 36.03 16.50 6.32
C GLY A 215 36.92 15.65 5.41
N ASP A 216 37.99 15.09 5.98
CA ASP A 216 39.02 14.34 5.24
C ASP A 216 38.63 12.87 4.94
N CYS A 217 37.48 12.40 5.44
CA CYS A 217 37.00 11.04 5.19
C CYS A 217 36.25 10.97 3.86
N GLY A 218 36.52 9.92 3.06
CA GLY A 218 35.86 9.63 1.79
C GLY A 218 34.41 9.15 1.90
N SER A 219 33.66 9.61 2.91
CA SER A 219 32.29 9.17 3.20
C SER A 219 31.20 9.93 2.43
N CYS A 220 31.52 10.52 1.27
CA CYS A 220 30.55 11.22 0.43
C CYS A 220 29.31 10.38 0.11
N TRP A 221 29.50 9.07 -0.05
CA TRP A 221 28.44 8.09 -0.24
C TRP A 221 27.41 8.14 0.89
N ALA A 222 27.85 8.15 2.16
CA ALA A 222 26.97 8.22 3.32
C ALA A 222 26.22 9.57 3.40
N PHE A 223 26.92 10.68 3.13
CA PHE A 223 26.31 12.01 3.11
C PHE A 223 25.27 12.17 2.00
N SER A 224 25.53 11.64 0.80
CA SER A 224 24.54 11.65 -0.29
C SER A 224 23.31 10.81 0.06
N THR A 225 23.50 9.66 0.71
CA THR A 225 22.42 8.77 1.17
C THR A 225 21.55 9.42 2.24
N VAL A 226 22.16 10.02 3.27
CA VAL A 226 21.45 10.74 4.33
C VAL A 226 20.73 11.97 3.79
N ALA A 227 21.39 12.76 2.95
CA ALA A 227 20.82 13.99 2.41
C ALA A 227 19.53 13.75 1.61
N LEU A 228 19.39 12.62 0.92
CA LEU A 228 18.14 12.27 0.25
C LEU A 228 17.00 12.07 1.26
N LEU A 229 17.21 11.25 2.29
CA LEU A 229 16.18 10.99 3.29
C LEU A 229 15.81 12.26 4.09
N GLU A 230 16.80 13.05 4.50
CA GLU A 230 16.53 14.35 5.15
C GLU A 230 15.73 15.30 4.26
N SER A 231 16.00 15.31 2.95
CA SER A 231 15.24 16.12 2.00
C SER A 231 13.79 15.66 1.91
N GLN A 232 13.55 14.34 1.83
CA GLN A 232 12.20 13.81 1.81
C GLN A 232 11.42 14.14 3.09
N ILE A 233 12.02 13.95 4.26
CA ILE A 233 11.38 14.30 5.53
C ILE A 233 11.04 15.80 5.56
N LEU A 234 11.94 16.66 5.10
CA LEU A 234 11.64 18.09 5.01
C LEU A 234 10.49 18.40 4.04
N PHE A 235 10.43 17.70 2.91
CA PHE A 235 9.46 17.98 1.85
C PHE A 235 8.07 17.48 2.22
N HIS A 236 7.98 16.33 2.89
CA HIS A 236 6.73 15.70 3.28
C HIS A 236 6.23 16.15 4.66
N ASP A 237 7.12 16.22 5.66
CA ASP A 237 6.74 16.47 7.05
C ASP A 237 6.94 17.93 7.47
N HIS A 238 7.59 18.74 6.63
CA HIS A 238 7.94 20.14 6.90
C HIS A 238 8.79 20.33 8.16
N ILE A 239 9.58 19.31 8.51
CA ILE A 239 10.51 19.33 9.64
C ILE A 239 11.92 18.96 9.18
N THR A 240 12.92 19.51 9.86
CA THR A 240 14.31 19.12 9.65
C THR A 240 14.70 18.06 10.65
N LYS A 241 15.31 16.98 10.16
CA LYS A 241 15.98 15.97 10.97
C LYS A 241 17.47 16.00 10.70
N ASP A 242 18.24 15.55 11.70
CA ASP A 242 19.70 15.45 11.63
C ASP A 242 20.06 13.97 11.77
N LEU A 243 20.28 13.30 10.64
CA LEU A 243 20.53 11.86 10.59
C LEU A 243 22.04 11.59 10.59
N SER A 244 22.43 10.46 11.15
CA SER A 244 23.82 10.08 11.36
C SER A 244 24.43 9.42 10.12
N GLU A 245 25.30 10.13 9.40
CA GLU A 245 26.17 9.49 8.39
C GLU A 245 27.15 8.51 9.04
N GLN A 246 27.50 8.75 10.30
CA GLN A 246 28.41 7.89 11.05
C GLN A 246 27.85 6.49 11.25
N TYR A 247 26.53 6.36 11.40
CA TYR A 247 25.88 5.06 11.52
C TYR A 247 26.14 4.23 10.26
N LEU A 248 25.95 4.82 9.08
CA LEU A 248 26.29 4.17 7.81
C LEU A 248 27.78 3.84 7.75
N LEU A 249 28.66 4.80 8.08
CA LEU A 249 30.11 4.60 8.03
C LEU A 249 30.62 3.48 8.96
N SER A 250 30.05 3.34 10.16
CA SER A 250 30.57 2.42 11.18
C SER A 250 29.82 1.09 11.28
N CYS A 251 28.55 1.04 10.89
CA CYS A 251 27.69 -0.13 11.08
C CYS A 251 27.38 -0.88 9.78
N ASN A 252 27.78 -0.38 8.61
CA ASN A 252 27.59 -1.11 7.37
C ASN A 252 28.36 -2.44 7.35
N THR A 253 27.86 -3.39 6.58
CA THR A 253 28.44 -4.71 6.29
C THR A 253 28.85 -4.86 4.83
N ASP A 254 29.00 -3.76 4.09
CA ASP A 254 29.35 -3.74 2.66
C ASP A 254 30.82 -3.43 2.40
N ASP A 255 31.63 -3.45 3.47
CA ASP A 255 33.03 -3.07 3.47
C ASP A 255 33.23 -1.63 2.96
N PHE A 256 32.24 -0.74 3.18
CA PHE A 256 32.36 0.69 2.88
C PHE A 256 32.97 1.43 4.07
N ASP A 257 33.83 2.40 3.76
CA ASP A 257 34.68 3.05 4.76
C ASP A 257 35.07 4.47 4.34
N CYS A 258 36.14 5.02 4.94
CA CYS A 258 36.67 6.33 4.58
C CYS A 258 37.50 6.34 3.27
N ASP A 259 37.82 5.20 2.68
CA ASP A 259 38.42 5.11 1.35
C ASP A 259 37.34 5.06 0.25
N GLY A 260 36.08 4.76 0.60
CA GLY A 260 34.93 4.97 -0.27
C GLY A 260 33.77 4.01 -0.03
N GLY A 261 32.72 4.18 -0.84
CA GLY A 261 31.51 3.37 -0.78
C GLY A 261 30.50 3.81 -1.84
N TRP A 262 29.38 3.09 -1.91
CA TRP A 262 28.23 3.44 -2.75
C TRP A 262 27.02 3.80 -1.89
N PHE A 263 25.93 4.19 -2.55
CA PHE A 263 24.70 4.61 -1.87
C PHE A 263 24.18 3.51 -0.95
N ALA A 264 24.01 3.83 0.33
CA ALA A 264 23.74 2.87 1.40
C ALA A 264 22.26 2.92 1.85
N HIS A 265 21.35 3.15 0.89
CA HIS A 265 19.92 3.28 1.15
C HIS A 265 19.30 2.01 1.77
N ASP A 266 19.87 0.83 1.49
CA ASP A 266 19.41 -0.44 2.07
C ASP A 266 19.38 -0.43 3.59
N TYR A 267 20.28 0.28 4.28
CA TYR A 267 20.29 0.39 5.75
C TYR A 267 19.16 1.27 6.29
N HIS A 268 18.62 2.16 5.45
CA HIS A 268 17.42 2.93 5.75
C HIS A 268 16.14 2.22 5.33
N ASP A 269 16.25 1.17 4.49
CA ASP A 269 15.13 0.34 4.06
C ASP A 269 15.08 -0.96 4.87
N TRP A 270 15.74 -2.04 4.45
CA TRP A 270 15.48 -3.39 4.95
C TRP A 270 16.68 -4.03 5.67
N LYS A 271 17.88 -3.48 5.50
CA LYS A 271 19.13 -4.11 5.93
C LYS A 271 19.46 -3.78 7.38
N ILE A 272 19.56 -4.83 8.19
CA ILE A 272 19.81 -4.76 9.64
C ILE A 272 21.24 -5.22 9.95
N PRO A 273 22.15 -4.32 10.37
CA PRO A 273 23.49 -4.71 10.81
C PRO A 273 23.49 -5.64 12.03
N PRO A 274 24.55 -6.45 12.23
CA PRO A 274 24.68 -7.30 13.42
C PRO A 274 24.59 -6.50 14.73
N GLY A 275 23.61 -6.85 15.55
CA GLY A 275 23.40 -6.24 16.87
C GLY A 275 22.36 -5.11 16.87
N GLU A 276 21.92 -4.64 15.70
CA GLU A 276 20.85 -3.64 15.61
C GLU A 276 19.46 -4.27 15.75
N PRO A 277 18.50 -3.54 16.32
CA PRO A 277 17.14 -4.05 16.53
C PRO A 277 16.27 -3.98 15.26
N ALA A 278 16.58 -3.08 14.32
CA ALA A 278 15.81 -2.83 13.10
C ALA A 278 16.67 -2.13 12.04
N ALA A 279 16.13 -1.98 10.83
CA ALA A 279 16.67 -1.08 9.81
C ALA A 279 16.09 0.34 10.01
N GLY A 280 16.72 1.34 9.41
CA GLY A 280 16.32 2.75 9.50
C GLY A 280 17.48 3.66 9.87
N ALA A 281 17.27 4.97 9.73
CA ALA A 281 18.23 5.99 10.08
C ALA A 281 18.32 6.22 11.59
N VAL A 282 19.54 6.45 12.06
CA VAL A 282 19.88 6.86 13.44
C VAL A 282 20.07 8.37 13.45
N TYR A 283 19.73 9.06 14.54
CA TYR A 283 19.98 10.50 14.63
C TYR A 283 21.44 10.81 14.92
N GLU A 284 21.93 11.93 14.37
CA GLU A 284 23.29 12.43 14.57
C GLU A 284 23.60 12.66 16.06
N ALA A 285 22.59 13.05 16.85
CA ALA A 285 22.73 13.21 18.30
C ALA A 285 23.01 11.88 19.03
N ASP A 286 22.50 10.75 18.51
CA ASP A 286 22.66 9.43 19.11
C ASP A 286 23.98 8.79 18.70
N PHE A 287 24.45 9.07 17.48
CA PHE A 287 25.73 8.57 17.00
C PHE A 287 26.48 9.62 16.15
N PRO A 288 27.18 10.58 16.79
CA PRO A 288 27.75 11.72 16.09
C PRO A 288 28.87 11.37 15.12
N TYR A 289 28.93 12.10 14.01
CA TYR A 289 29.98 12.05 13.01
C TYR A 289 31.32 12.54 13.55
N VAL A 290 32.35 11.74 13.31
CA VAL A 290 33.72 12.03 13.76
C VAL A 290 34.74 12.10 12.62
N GLY A 291 34.34 11.79 11.38
CA GLY A 291 35.23 11.85 10.21
C GLY A 291 36.27 10.73 10.15
N TRP A 292 36.01 9.58 10.78
CA TRP A 292 36.82 8.36 10.68
C TRP A 292 36.03 7.13 11.18
N GLU A 293 36.51 5.94 10.86
CA GLU A 293 35.89 4.67 11.28
C GLU A 293 36.02 4.41 12.79
N LYS A 294 34.90 4.48 13.50
CA LYS A 294 34.79 3.96 14.87
C LYS A 294 33.93 2.68 14.91
N PRO A 295 34.03 1.84 15.95
CA PRO A 295 33.19 0.65 16.08
C PRO A 295 31.70 0.98 16.06
N CYS A 296 30.89 0.11 15.44
CA CYS A 296 29.43 0.15 15.58
C CYS A 296 29.04 -0.10 17.03
N SER A 297 28.50 0.91 17.72
CA SER A 297 28.08 0.85 19.12
C SER A 297 26.62 0.42 19.30
N ALA A 298 26.19 -0.64 18.60
CA ALA A 298 24.84 -1.17 18.66
C ALA A 298 24.43 -1.59 20.10
N PRO A 299 23.12 -1.55 20.44
CA PRO A 299 21.99 -1.16 19.60
C PRO A 299 21.78 0.36 19.59
N HIS A 300 21.35 0.90 18.44
CA HIS A 300 20.88 2.27 18.28
C HIS A 300 19.34 2.31 18.16
N THR A 301 18.77 3.49 18.39
CA THR A 301 17.36 3.73 18.08
C THR A 301 17.25 4.20 16.64
N HIS A 302 16.40 3.52 15.85
CA HIS A 302 16.11 3.88 14.47
C HIS A 302 14.81 4.68 14.44
N HIS A 303 14.87 5.89 13.91
CA HIS A 303 13.77 6.85 14.00
C HIS A 303 13.02 7.03 12.68
N GLU A 304 13.73 6.90 11.56
CA GLU A 304 13.20 7.18 10.22
C GLU A 304 13.51 6.02 9.28
N ARG A 305 12.60 5.71 8.36
CA ARG A 305 12.78 4.62 7.38
C ARG A 305 12.30 5.10 6.01
N ILE A 306 12.94 4.63 4.95
CA ILE A 306 12.38 4.76 3.59
C ILE A 306 11.47 3.56 3.29
N ALA A 307 10.50 3.75 2.41
CA ALA A 307 9.66 2.66 1.93
C ALA A 307 10.40 1.79 0.90
N SER A 308 11.18 2.42 0.03
CA SER A 308 12.09 1.79 -0.94
C SER A 308 13.04 2.84 -1.52
N TRP A 309 13.93 2.41 -2.43
CA TRP A 309 14.74 3.30 -3.26
C TRP A 309 15.01 2.65 -4.62
N GLU A 310 15.25 3.46 -5.64
CA GLU A 310 15.49 2.98 -7.02
C GLU A 310 16.47 3.88 -7.79
N TYR A 311 17.10 3.30 -8.81
CA TYR A 311 17.80 4.07 -9.84
C TYR A 311 16.80 4.68 -10.82
N VAL A 312 17.07 5.89 -11.30
CA VAL A 312 16.14 6.68 -12.15
C VAL A 312 15.82 5.99 -13.50
N ASN A 313 16.58 4.98 -13.93
CA ASN A 313 16.18 4.06 -15.01
C ASN A 313 16.98 2.75 -14.98
N GLU A 314 18.30 2.88 -15.12
CA GLU A 314 19.24 1.75 -15.25
C GLU A 314 20.40 1.93 -14.27
N GLU A 315 20.75 0.83 -13.60
CA GLU A 315 21.89 0.77 -12.70
C GLU A 315 23.20 1.09 -13.45
N TRP A 316 24.13 1.79 -12.78
CA TRP A 316 25.49 2.05 -13.31
C TRP A 316 25.53 2.76 -14.67
N SER A 317 24.56 3.63 -14.95
CA SER A 317 24.43 4.33 -16.23
C SER A 317 24.43 5.86 -16.06
N ASN A 318 24.89 6.56 -17.11
CA ASN A 318 24.65 7.99 -17.28
C ASN A 318 23.29 8.17 -17.95
N LEU A 319 22.43 8.99 -17.34
CA LEU A 319 21.06 9.15 -17.78
C LEU A 319 20.85 10.42 -18.60
N ASP A 320 19.83 10.39 -19.44
CA ASP A 320 19.36 11.57 -20.16
C ASP A 320 18.88 12.63 -19.16
N VAL A 321 19.19 13.90 -19.43
CA VAL A 321 18.79 15.05 -18.60
C VAL A 321 17.29 15.04 -18.31
N ALA A 322 16.47 14.67 -19.29
CA ALA A 322 15.02 14.59 -19.14
C ALA A 322 14.62 13.60 -18.03
N ALA A 323 15.23 12.41 -17.98
CA ALA A 323 14.89 11.40 -16.98
C ALA A 323 15.26 11.83 -15.56
N ILE A 324 16.39 12.50 -15.39
CA ILE A 324 16.80 13.04 -14.09
C ILE A 324 15.82 14.15 -13.65
N LYS A 325 15.36 15.02 -14.57
CA LYS A 325 14.32 16.02 -14.25
C LYS A 325 12.99 15.37 -13.87
N ASP A 326 12.57 14.33 -14.62
CA ASP A 326 11.37 13.56 -14.35
C ASP A 326 11.42 13.02 -12.91
N ALA A 327 12.54 12.42 -12.52
CA ALA A 327 12.74 11.91 -11.16
C ALA A 327 12.77 13.03 -10.12
N ILE A 328 13.44 14.16 -10.39
CA ILE A 328 13.48 15.29 -9.47
C ILE A 328 12.07 15.82 -9.15
N ILE A 329 11.19 15.87 -10.16
CA ILE A 329 9.80 16.31 -9.97
C ILE A 329 8.96 15.25 -9.27
N GLN A 330 9.06 14.00 -9.69
CA GLN A 330 8.16 12.94 -9.21
C GLN A 330 8.52 12.43 -7.82
N HIS A 331 9.82 12.42 -7.49
CA HIS A 331 10.33 11.72 -6.33
C HIS A 331 11.20 12.58 -5.42
N GLY A 332 11.38 13.87 -5.71
CA GLY A 332 12.28 14.73 -4.93
C GLY A 332 13.74 14.63 -5.40
N PRO A 333 14.73 15.09 -4.61
CA PRO A 333 16.11 15.20 -5.06
C PRO A 333 16.70 13.83 -5.41
N VAL A 334 17.73 13.84 -6.25
CA VAL A 334 18.37 12.61 -6.78
C VAL A 334 19.83 12.59 -6.38
N ALA A 335 20.31 11.49 -5.81
CA ALA A 335 21.74 11.29 -5.55
C ALA A 335 22.42 10.77 -6.81
N THR A 336 23.67 11.14 -7.05
CA THR A 336 24.42 10.75 -8.25
C THR A 336 25.93 10.72 -7.97
N GLY A 337 26.63 9.83 -8.67
CA GLY A 337 28.09 9.83 -8.70
C GLY A 337 28.62 10.88 -9.69
N ILE A 338 29.75 11.48 -9.35
CA ILE A 338 30.45 12.43 -10.23
C ILE A 338 31.97 12.20 -10.22
N CYS A 339 32.61 12.79 -11.21
CA CYS A 339 34.05 12.86 -11.36
C CYS A 339 34.57 14.25 -10.98
N VAL A 340 35.30 14.31 -9.87
CA VAL A 340 35.86 15.55 -9.29
C VAL A 340 37.35 15.67 -9.55
N GLY A 341 37.80 16.84 -9.99
CA GLY A 341 39.21 17.24 -10.09
C GLY A 341 39.55 18.49 -9.25
N GLY A 342 40.63 19.16 -9.64
CA GLY A 342 41.16 20.32 -8.90
C GLY A 342 40.32 21.58 -9.06
N GLU A 343 39.81 21.86 -10.25
CA GLU A 343 38.93 23.00 -10.51
C GLU A 343 37.58 22.84 -9.81
N PHE A 344 37.05 21.62 -9.73
CA PHE A 344 35.84 21.34 -8.94
C PHE A 344 36.08 21.61 -7.46
N HIS A 345 37.24 21.21 -6.93
CA HIS A 345 37.63 21.50 -5.54
C HIS A 345 37.73 23.02 -5.28
N ASP A 346 38.28 23.77 -6.24
CA ASP A 346 38.51 25.21 -6.13
C ASP A 346 37.29 26.07 -6.52
N TYR A 347 36.13 25.46 -6.83
CA TYR A 347 34.92 26.17 -7.23
C TYR A 347 34.42 27.14 -6.14
N ASP A 348 34.22 28.41 -6.52
CA ASP A 348 33.75 29.49 -5.64
C ASP A 348 32.48 30.20 -6.16
N GLY A 349 31.94 29.81 -7.33
CA GLY A 349 30.68 30.31 -7.87
C GLY A 349 30.56 30.25 -9.40
N GLY A 350 29.35 30.50 -9.91
CA GLY A 350 29.06 30.49 -11.36
C GLY A 350 28.72 29.08 -11.90
N ILE A 351 28.78 28.89 -13.21
CA ILE A 351 28.46 27.59 -13.85
C ILE A 351 29.74 26.80 -14.06
N PHE A 352 29.88 25.68 -13.35
CA PHE A 352 30.98 24.73 -13.52
C PHE A 352 30.77 23.89 -14.79
N ASN A 353 31.78 23.82 -15.65
CA ASN A 353 31.70 23.11 -16.94
C ASN A 353 33.00 22.43 -17.39
N THR A 354 33.88 22.11 -16.44
CA THR A 354 35.15 21.43 -16.72
C THR A 354 35.04 19.93 -16.47
N ASN A 355 35.41 19.11 -17.46
CA ASN A 355 35.58 17.66 -17.29
C ASN A 355 37.03 17.34 -16.92
N GLU A 356 37.29 16.98 -15.66
CA GLU A 356 38.65 16.88 -15.12
C GLU A 356 39.19 15.45 -14.97
N CYS A 357 38.30 14.46 -14.96
CA CYS A 357 38.66 13.06 -14.77
C CYS A 357 37.68 12.14 -15.52
N GLY A 358 37.99 10.83 -15.54
CA GLY A 358 37.14 9.80 -16.16
C GLY A 358 36.84 8.61 -15.25
N THR A 359 36.97 8.79 -13.93
CA THR A 359 36.65 7.77 -12.93
C THR A 359 35.92 8.44 -11.78
N LEU A 360 34.70 7.99 -11.53
CA LEU A 360 33.86 8.49 -10.45
C LEU A 360 34.58 8.34 -9.12
N ASN A 361 34.58 9.41 -8.34
CA ASN A 361 35.30 9.49 -7.08
C ASN A 361 34.55 10.30 -6.01
N HIS A 362 33.33 10.76 -6.30
CA HIS A 362 32.54 11.54 -5.37
C HIS A 362 31.04 11.33 -5.59
N ALA A 363 30.24 11.48 -4.53
CA ALA A 363 28.78 11.36 -4.56
C ALA A 363 28.13 12.66 -4.07
N VAL A 364 27.09 13.10 -4.75
CA VAL A 364 26.43 14.40 -4.56
C VAL A 364 24.91 14.27 -4.76
N VAL A 365 24.16 15.33 -4.45
CA VAL A 365 22.70 15.35 -4.63
C VAL A 365 22.29 16.48 -5.59
N LEU A 366 21.46 16.17 -6.58
CA LEU A 366 20.83 17.14 -7.47
C LEU A 366 19.47 17.55 -6.90
N VAL A 367 19.30 18.85 -6.64
CA VAL A 367 18.09 19.41 -6.00
C VAL A 367 17.22 20.23 -6.95
N GLY A 368 17.66 20.39 -8.20
CA GLY A 368 17.00 21.24 -9.18
C GLY A 368 17.84 21.46 -10.44
N TRP A 369 17.36 22.33 -11.31
CA TRP A 369 17.99 22.68 -12.58
C TRP A 369 17.58 24.07 -13.07
N ASP A 370 18.33 24.60 -14.04
CA ASP A 370 17.98 25.79 -14.82
C ASP A 370 18.48 25.61 -16.27
N ASP A 371 17.56 25.54 -17.22
CA ASP A 371 17.83 25.36 -18.66
C ASP A 371 18.40 26.62 -19.32
N THR A 372 18.35 27.76 -18.62
CA THR A 372 18.93 29.01 -19.08
C THR A 372 20.34 29.25 -18.50
N ALA A 373 20.77 28.40 -17.57
CA ALA A 373 22.08 28.48 -16.94
C ALA A 373 23.13 27.73 -17.76
N GLY A 374 24.24 28.39 -18.10
CA GLY A 374 25.28 27.79 -18.94
C GLY A 374 24.91 27.74 -20.43
N THR A 375 25.60 26.92 -21.20
CA THR A 375 25.35 26.75 -22.64
C THR A 375 24.26 25.72 -22.91
N ASN A 376 24.23 24.64 -22.11
CA ASN A 376 23.32 23.51 -22.28
C ASN A 376 22.20 23.44 -21.23
N GLY A 377 22.23 24.32 -20.21
CA GLY A 377 21.49 24.16 -18.97
C GLY A 377 22.40 23.59 -17.86
N ALA A 378 22.01 23.80 -16.60
CA ALA A 378 22.80 23.38 -15.44
C ALA A 378 21.95 22.78 -14.32
N TRP A 379 22.53 21.81 -13.61
CA TRP A 379 21.97 21.25 -12.39
C TRP A 379 22.32 22.10 -11.18
N ARG A 380 21.40 22.20 -10.22
CA ARG A 380 21.69 22.68 -8.87
C ARG A 380 22.14 21.50 -8.02
N LEU A 381 23.43 21.46 -7.70
CA LEU A 381 24.11 20.40 -6.98
C LEU A 381 24.32 20.81 -5.51
N ARG A 382 23.98 19.91 -4.58
CA ARG A 382 24.29 19.96 -3.15
C ARG A 382 25.53 19.10 -2.88
N ASN A 383 26.52 19.67 -2.20
CA ASN A 383 27.75 18.99 -1.82
C ASN A 383 27.83 18.79 -0.29
N SER A 384 28.86 18.07 0.17
CA SER A 384 29.11 17.68 1.57
C SER A 384 30.46 18.19 2.10
N TRP A 385 30.95 19.33 1.61
CA TRP A 385 32.23 19.96 2.04
C TRP A 385 32.02 21.26 2.81
N GLY A 386 30.91 21.35 3.55
CA GLY A 386 30.57 22.51 4.36
C GLY A 386 30.06 23.71 3.56
N THR A 387 29.54 24.69 4.28
CA THR A 387 28.95 25.92 3.69
C THR A 387 29.98 26.88 3.12
N GLY A 388 31.26 26.69 3.42
CA GLY A 388 32.35 27.52 2.90
C GLY A 388 32.77 27.19 1.47
N TRP A 389 32.41 26.00 0.97
CA TRP A 389 32.70 25.57 -0.39
C TRP A 389 31.61 26.03 -1.37
N GLY A 390 32.00 26.49 -2.56
CA GLY A 390 31.08 26.94 -3.60
C GLY A 390 30.09 28.02 -3.15
N GLU A 391 28.84 27.89 -3.59
CA GLU A 391 27.75 28.82 -3.30
C GLU A 391 26.98 28.40 -2.04
N GLY A 392 27.64 28.48 -0.87
CA GLY A 392 27.02 28.09 0.40
C GLY A 392 26.88 26.58 0.56
N GLY A 393 27.79 25.79 -0.02
CA GLY A 393 27.74 24.33 -0.09
C GLY A 393 27.11 23.77 -1.36
N TYR A 394 26.72 24.64 -2.30
CA TYR A 394 26.08 24.27 -3.56
C TYR A 394 26.93 24.68 -4.77
N MET A 395 26.61 24.10 -5.92
CA MET A 395 27.21 24.41 -7.21
C MET A 395 26.13 24.41 -8.30
N TRP A 396 26.30 25.27 -9.30
CA TRP A 396 25.68 25.06 -10.60
C TRP A 396 26.65 24.32 -11.51
N ILE A 397 26.26 23.15 -12.02
CA ILE A 397 27.09 22.33 -12.92
C ILE A 397 26.37 22.09 -14.24
N GLU A 398 27.03 22.40 -15.35
CA GLU A 398 26.48 22.26 -16.70
C GLU A 398 26.14 20.79 -17.01
N TYR A 399 25.01 20.56 -17.67
CA TYR A 399 24.60 19.21 -18.07
C TYR A 399 25.69 18.50 -18.88
N GLY A 400 25.92 17.22 -18.59
CA GLY A 400 26.95 16.42 -19.26
C GLY A 400 28.40 16.71 -18.81
N THR A 401 28.58 17.42 -17.69
CA THR A 401 29.89 17.69 -17.08
C THR A 401 30.15 16.73 -15.91
N SER A 402 31.39 16.28 -15.74
CA SER A 402 31.85 15.45 -14.62
C SER A 402 31.07 14.15 -14.43
N ASP A 403 30.52 13.58 -15.50
CA ASP A 403 29.61 12.43 -15.44
C ASP A 403 28.41 12.64 -14.49
N VAL A 404 27.99 13.90 -14.28
CA VAL A 404 26.85 14.23 -13.44
C VAL A 404 25.57 13.60 -13.98
N GLY A 405 24.92 12.80 -13.14
CA GLY A 405 23.80 11.94 -13.52
C GLY A 405 24.15 10.45 -13.54
N TYR A 406 25.42 10.07 -13.34
CA TYR A 406 25.80 8.67 -13.25
C TYR A 406 25.20 8.01 -12.00
N ALA A 407 24.63 6.82 -12.18
CA ALA A 407 23.99 6.04 -11.12
C ALA A 407 22.98 6.88 -10.30
N ALA A 408 22.28 7.78 -11.01
CA ALA A 408 21.26 8.63 -10.43
C ALA A 408 20.17 7.78 -9.77
N ASN A 409 19.88 8.04 -8.49
CA ASN A 409 18.92 7.30 -7.69
C ASN A 409 18.10 8.22 -6.79
N TYR A 410 16.92 7.74 -6.42
CA TYR A 410 15.97 8.43 -5.56
C TYR A 410 15.46 7.47 -4.49
N VAL A 411 14.92 8.02 -3.41
CA VAL A 411 14.27 7.23 -2.36
C VAL A 411 12.77 7.47 -2.40
N VAL A 412 11.98 6.44 -2.10
CA VAL A 412 10.55 6.55 -1.88
C VAL A 412 10.34 6.70 -0.38
N TYR A 413 9.94 7.89 0.02
CA TYR A 413 9.56 8.18 1.39
C TYR A 413 8.06 8.01 1.55
N SER A 414 7.66 7.14 2.46
CA SER A 414 6.27 7.08 2.93
C SER A 414 6.26 7.74 4.30
N PRO A 415 5.72 8.96 4.44
CA PRO A 415 5.69 9.62 5.74
C PRO A 415 4.96 8.74 6.77
N PRO A 416 5.38 8.77 8.05
CA PRO A 416 4.64 8.12 9.11
C PRO A 416 3.27 8.81 9.22
N CYS A 417 2.20 8.04 9.05
CA CYS A 417 0.86 8.54 9.30
C CYS A 417 0.64 8.67 10.80
N TYR A 418 -0.06 9.71 11.21
CA TYR A 418 -0.28 10.02 12.62
C TYR A 418 -1.65 9.56 13.07
N THR A 419 -1.69 8.87 14.22
CA THR A 419 -2.94 8.41 14.79
C THR A 419 -3.61 9.52 15.58
N LEU A 420 -4.91 9.74 15.34
CA LEU A 420 -5.74 10.61 16.17
C LEU A 420 -6.61 9.77 17.12
N TYR A 421 -6.24 9.75 18.39
CA TYR A 421 -7.00 9.11 19.45
C TYR A 421 -8.11 10.05 19.96
N LEU A 422 -9.37 9.63 19.81
CA LEU A 422 -10.53 10.36 20.28
C LEU A 422 -11.16 9.67 21.50
N SER A 423 -11.58 10.45 22.49
CA SER A 423 -12.29 9.95 23.69
C SER A 423 -13.35 10.94 24.16
N THR A 424 -14.34 10.49 24.93
CA THR A 424 -15.37 11.36 25.50
C THR A 424 -15.42 11.21 27.02
N HIS A 425 -15.80 12.26 27.74
CA HIS A 425 -15.97 12.22 29.18
C HIS A 425 -17.31 12.84 29.61
N PRO A 426 -18.20 12.07 30.26
CA PRO A 426 -18.15 10.61 30.37
C PRO A 426 -18.28 9.94 28.99
N ASP A 427 -17.84 8.69 28.89
CA ASP A 427 -17.78 7.90 27.63
C ASP A 427 -19.14 7.76 26.91
N TRP A 428 -20.23 8.01 27.64
CA TRP A 428 -21.63 7.94 27.19
C TRP A 428 -22.32 9.31 27.11
N GLY A 429 -21.57 10.41 27.30
CA GLY A 429 -22.10 11.79 27.23
C GLY A 429 -22.27 12.33 25.81
N GLY A 430 -21.64 11.69 24.82
CA GLY A 430 -21.68 12.07 23.42
C GLY A 430 -20.65 11.31 22.58
N THR A 431 -20.51 11.71 21.33
CA THR A 431 -19.49 11.20 20.39
C THR A 431 -18.66 12.35 19.82
N ILE A 432 -17.54 12.01 19.18
CA ILE A 432 -16.74 12.95 18.39
C ILE A 432 -16.76 12.48 16.95
N THR A 433 -17.02 13.37 16.01
CA THR A 433 -16.83 13.15 14.57
C THR A 433 -15.62 13.93 14.09
N ALA A 434 -14.80 13.32 13.23
CA ALA A 434 -13.63 13.93 12.61
C ALA A 434 -13.88 14.16 11.11
N ASP A 435 -13.41 15.26 10.55
CA ASP A 435 -13.49 15.57 9.12
C ASP A 435 -12.19 16.30 8.69
N PRO A 436 -11.43 15.82 7.69
CA PRO A 436 -11.66 14.59 6.90
C PRO A 436 -11.58 13.31 7.73
N GLN A 437 -12.06 12.20 7.18
CA GLN A 437 -11.76 10.87 7.70
C GLN A 437 -10.30 10.51 7.41
N PRO A 438 -9.69 9.56 8.17
CA PRO A 438 -8.32 9.14 7.94
C PRO A 438 -8.09 8.72 6.49
N ASP A 439 -6.99 9.17 5.90
CA ASP A 439 -6.65 9.05 4.48
C ASP A 439 -5.38 8.22 4.23
N CYS A 440 -4.80 7.66 5.29
CA CYS A 440 -3.68 6.75 5.23
C CYS A 440 -4.06 5.30 5.56
N ALA A 441 -3.17 4.36 5.21
CA ALA A 441 -3.23 2.98 5.68
C ALA A 441 -3.37 2.95 7.22
N SER A 442 -4.09 1.94 7.74
CA SER A 442 -4.34 1.75 9.19
C SER A 442 -5.27 2.76 9.89
N HIS A 443 -6.05 3.55 9.15
CA HIS A 443 -6.96 4.58 9.70
C HIS A 443 -6.22 5.75 10.39
N ASP A 444 -5.03 6.08 9.88
CA ASP A 444 -4.23 7.21 10.33
C ASP A 444 -4.33 8.40 9.36
N TYR A 445 -3.81 9.56 9.80
CA TYR A 445 -3.84 10.80 9.02
C TYR A 445 -2.47 11.13 8.43
N GLN A 446 -2.46 11.67 7.22
CA GLN A 446 -1.24 12.24 6.66
C GLN A 446 -0.69 13.40 7.54
N PRO A 447 0.64 13.61 7.56
CA PRO A 447 1.23 14.79 8.15
C PRO A 447 0.64 16.08 7.62
N GLY A 448 0.37 17.03 8.51
CA GLY A 448 -0.19 18.33 8.17
C GLY A 448 -1.70 18.35 8.00
N THR A 449 -2.39 17.20 7.99
CA THR A 449 -3.85 17.16 7.86
C THR A 449 -4.52 17.94 8.99
N GLU A 450 -5.34 18.93 8.62
CA GLU A 450 -6.18 19.69 9.55
C GLU A 450 -7.50 18.95 9.74
N VAL A 451 -7.67 18.32 10.90
CA VAL A 451 -8.86 17.53 11.24
C VAL A 451 -9.81 18.38 12.07
N GLU A 452 -10.99 18.71 11.53
CA GLU A 452 -12.08 19.32 12.27
C GLU A 452 -12.79 18.27 13.12
N LEU A 453 -12.81 18.49 14.43
CA LEU A 453 -13.47 17.65 15.42
C LEU A 453 -14.76 18.32 15.86
N THR A 454 -15.87 17.60 15.74
CA THR A 454 -17.19 18.03 16.23
C THR A 454 -17.67 17.12 17.35
N ALA A 455 -17.93 17.70 18.52
CA ALA A 455 -18.52 17.03 19.66
C ALA A 455 -20.05 16.99 19.53
N ASN A 456 -20.61 15.78 19.41
CA ASN A 456 -22.04 15.54 19.30
C ASN A 456 -22.58 15.04 20.63
N ALA A 457 -23.28 15.89 21.38
CA ALA A 457 -23.81 15.53 22.69
C ALA A 457 -24.96 14.50 22.57
N ALA A 458 -24.97 13.51 23.48
CA ALA A 458 -26.07 12.57 23.60
C ALA A 458 -27.33 13.25 24.16
N ALA A 459 -28.51 12.61 23.99
CA ALA A 459 -29.76 13.17 24.48
C ALA A 459 -29.71 13.46 26.00
N GLY A 460 -29.99 14.71 26.39
CA GLY A 460 -29.93 15.16 27.79
C GLY A 460 -28.54 15.62 28.27
N TRP A 461 -27.56 15.71 27.36
CA TRP A 461 -26.21 16.20 27.62
C TRP A 461 -25.91 17.45 26.79
N HIS A 462 -24.98 18.28 27.27
CA HIS A 462 -24.37 19.36 26.52
C HIS A 462 -22.85 19.26 26.61
N PHE A 463 -22.19 19.69 25.53
CA PHE A 463 -20.74 19.80 25.46
C PHE A 463 -20.23 20.96 26.34
N THR A 464 -19.09 20.76 26.99
CA THR A 464 -18.52 21.71 27.97
C THR A 464 -17.09 22.12 27.68
N GLY A 465 -16.33 21.29 26.98
CA GLY A 465 -15.01 21.68 26.51
C GLY A 465 -14.16 20.52 26.00
N TRP A 466 -13.04 20.87 25.37
CA TRP A 466 -12.03 19.93 24.89
C TRP A 466 -10.84 19.83 25.87
N SER A 467 -10.13 18.70 25.85
CA SER A 467 -8.83 18.54 26.51
C SER A 467 -7.90 17.62 25.73
N GLY A 468 -6.63 17.55 26.15
CA GLY A 468 -5.58 16.82 25.44
C GLY A 468 -4.87 17.76 24.47
N ASP A 469 -4.73 17.34 23.23
CA ASP A 469 -4.15 18.14 22.15
C ASP A 469 -5.12 19.17 21.53
N ALA A 470 -6.33 19.29 22.08
CA ALA A 470 -7.28 20.35 21.76
C ALA A 470 -7.78 21.06 23.03
N SER A 471 -8.34 22.26 22.87
CA SER A 471 -8.89 23.06 23.97
C SER A 471 -10.01 23.97 23.49
N GLY A 472 -10.77 24.54 24.43
CA GLY A 472 -11.86 25.47 24.14
C GLY A 472 -13.23 24.93 24.56
N SER A 473 -14.25 25.80 24.47
CA SER A 473 -15.62 25.52 24.91
C SER A 473 -16.65 25.53 23.76
N VAL A 474 -16.17 25.64 22.51
CA VAL A 474 -17.01 25.53 21.31
C VAL A 474 -17.04 24.05 20.92
N SER A 475 -18.20 23.55 20.50
CA SER A 475 -18.40 22.12 20.16
C SER A 475 -17.64 21.67 18.91
N THR A 476 -16.93 22.57 18.23
CA THR A 476 -16.03 22.29 17.14
C THR A 476 -14.62 22.80 17.46
N THR A 477 -13.60 22.07 17.03
CA THR A 477 -12.18 22.46 17.12
C THR A 477 -11.39 21.82 15.99
N THR A 478 -10.26 22.40 15.61
CA THR A 478 -9.36 21.81 14.58
C THR A 478 -8.07 21.35 15.23
N VAL A 479 -7.55 20.20 14.80
CA VAL A 479 -6.25 19.67 15.21
C VAL A 479 -5.41 19.38 13.97
N THR A 480 -4.19 19.91 13.94
CA THR A 480 -3.21 19.62 12.87
C THR A 480 -2.42 18.36 13.24
N MET A 481 -2.44 17.36 12.35
CA MET A 481 -1.76 16.08 12.54
C MET A 481 -0.28 16.21 12.21
N ASN A 482 0.54 16.55 13.21
CA ASN A 482 2.00 16.67 13.09
C ASN A 482 2.79 15.76 14.05
N ALA A 483 2.05 14.87 14.70
CA ALA A 483 2.45 13.80 15.61
C ALA A 483 1.16 13.05 15.95
N ASP A 484 1.24 11.89 16.61
CA ASP A 484 0.06 11.27 17.21
C ASP A 484 -0.64 12.24 18.17
N LYS A 485 -1.97 12.33 18.07
CA LYS A 485 -2.79 13.27 18.82
C LYS A 485 -3.78 12.55 19.71
N ARG A 486 -4.03 13.07 20.90
CA ARG A 486 -5.04 12.58 21.84
C ARG A 486 -5.99 13.72 22.20
N VAL A 487 -7.25 13.61 21.79
CA VAL A 487 -8.28 14.62 22.06
C VAL A 487 -9.45 14.02 22.82
N ALA A 488 -9.94 14.74 23.83
CA ALA A 488 -11.12 14.35 24.58
C ALA A 488 -12.21 15.44 24.59
N ALA A 489 -13.47 15.04 24.38
CA ALA A 489 -14.65 15.91 24.51
C ALA A 489 -15.35 15.71 25.85
N HIS A 490 -15.63 16.79 26.58
CA HIS A 490 -16.30 16.75 27.89
C HIS A 490 -17.77 17.15 27.78
N PHE A 491 -18.66 16.39 28.42
CA PHE A 491 -20.10 16.61 28.43
C PHE A 491 -20.67 16.67 29.85
N LEU A 492 -21.72 17.46 30.06
CA LEU A 492 -22.51 17.54 31.30
C LEU A 492 -23.99 17.31 31.02
N CYS A 493 -24.70 16.71 31.97
CA CYS A 493 -26.13 16.42 31.83
C CYS A 493 -26.99 17.56 32.43
N ASP A 494 -27.95 18.08 31.65
CA ASP A 494 -28.79 19.22 32.04
C ASP A 494 -29.95 18.87 32.99
N ASP A 495 -30.49 17.65 32.89
CA ASP A 495 -31.69 17.20 33.63
C ASP A 495 -31.45 15.96 34.52
N CYS A 496 -30.18 15.64 34.83
CA CYS A 496 -29.91 14.65 35.88
C CYS A 496 -30.30 15.23 37.25
N PRO A 497 -31.08 14.52 38.09
CA PRO A 497 -31.50 15.05 39.38
C PRO A 497 -30.27 15.45 40.21
N PRO A 498 -30.29 16.61 40.89
CA PRO A 498 -29.14 17.07 41.66
C PRO A 498 -28.90 16.09 42.80
N ARG A 499 -27.86 15.26 42.69
CA ARG A 499 -27.38 14.51 43.85
C ARG A 499 -26.90 15.51 44.89
N ALA A 500 -27.35 15.29 46.12
CA ALA A 500 -27.13 16.13 47.29
C ALA A 500 -25.68 16.63 47.40
N ARG A 501 -25.51 17.87 47.89
CA ARG A 501 -24.20 18.39 48.32
C ARG A 501 -23.67 17.50 49.45
N VAL A 502 -22.81 16.56 49.08
CA VAL A 502 -21.84 15.92 49.97
C VAL A 502 -20.51 16.65 49.70
N PRO A 503 -19.71 17.00 50.73
CA PRO A 503 -18.47 17.76 50.56
C PRO A 503 -17.53 17.02 49.60
N LEU A 504 -16.74 17.78 48.81
CA LEU A 504 -15.70 17.30 47.89
C LEU A 504 -15.17 15.91 48.28
N ALA A 505 -15.75 14.88 47.69
CA ALA A 505 -15.12 13.60 47.53
C ALA A 505 -14.56 13.61 46.12
N VAL A 506 -13.24 13.58 46.04
CA VAL A 506 -12.50 13.06 44.89
C VAL A 506 -13.33 11.91 44.29
N LYS A 507 -13.52 11.90 42.97
CA LYS A 507 -14.05 10.72 42.29
C LYS A 507 -13.06 9.61 42.64
N GLU A 508 -13.37 8.83 43.67
CA GLU A 508 -12.70 7.57 43.97
C GLU A 508 -12.98 6.68 42.75
N TYR A 509 -12.14 6.83 41.72
CA TYR A 509 -11.24 5.76 41.36
C TYR A 509 -11.18 4.72 42.48
N PRO A 510 -11.69 3.51 42.25
CA PRO A 510 -11.86 2.59 43.35
C PRO A 510 -10.46 2.39 43.98
N GLU A 511 -10.30 2.81 45.25
CA GLU A 511 -9.02 2.66 45.99
C GLU A 511 -8.56 1.19 46.02
N LYS A 512 -9.48 0.29 45.66
CA LYS A 512 -9.31 -1.13 45.44
C LYS A 512 -9.87 -1.44 44.04
N GLY A 513 -9.00 -1.66 43.04
CA GLY A 513 -9.39 -1.76 41.62
C GLY A 513 -10.65 -2.58 41.30
N SER A 514 -11.26 -2.31 40.15
CA SER A 514 -12.50 -2.96 39.72
C SER A 514 -12.48 -3.41 38.27
N TRP A 515 -13.21 -4.48 37.99
CA TRP A 515 -13.51 -4.91 36.63
C TRP A 515 -14.51 -3.96 35.96
N VAL A 516 -14.17 -3.56 34.73
CA VAL A 516 -14.95 -2.75 33.81
C VAL A 516 -15.23 -3.60 32.59
N THR A 517 -16.51 -3.75 32.24
CA THR A 517 -16.90 -4.48 31.03
C THR A 517 -16.75 -3.59 29.80
N ILE A 518 -16.03 -4.09 28.80
CA ILE A 518 -15.79 -3.45 27.50
C ILE A 518 -16.89 -3.86 26.52
N LEU A 519 -17.19 -5.16 26.46
CA LEU A 519 -18.21 -5.72 25.57
C LEU A 519 -18.95 -6.86 26.24
N THR A 520 -20.25 -6.94 25.98
CA THR A 520 -21.05 -8.15 26.18
C THR A 520 -21.78 -8.52 24.91
N GLU A 521 -21.85 -9.81 24.59
CA GLU A 521 -22.69 -10.34 23.52
C GLU A 521 -23.35 -11.64 24.00
N ASP A 522 -24.67 -11.60 24.15
CA ASP A 522 -25.53 -12.73 24.53
C ASP A 522 -26.40 -13.21 23.37
N PHE A 523 -26.21 -12.65 22.17
CA PHE A 523 -26.97 -12.92 20.95
C PHE A 523 -28.47 -12.67 21.06
N GLU A 524 -28.96 -12.01 22.11
CA GLU A 524 -30.37 -11.65 22.23
C GLU A 524 -30.70 -10.35 21.47
N GLY A 525 -29.70 -9.48 21.28
CA GLY A 525 -29.76 -8.24 20.52
C GLY A 525 -29.63 -8.38 18.99
N PRO A 526 -29.58 -7.26 18.25
CA PRO A 526 -29.23 -7.26 16.84
C PRO A 526 -27.81 -7.79 16.62
N PHE A 527 -27.63 -8.70 15.66
CA PHE A 527 -26.35 -9.28 15.26
C PHE A 527 -26.19 -9.11 13.74
N PRO A 528 -25.02 -8.72 13.20
CA PRO A 528 -23.70 -8.72 13.82
C PRO A 528 -23.42 -7.54 14.77
N GLY A 529 -24.25 -6.49 14.77
CA GLY A 529 -24.13 -5.39 15.74
C GLY A 529 -22.79 -4.67 15.62
N VAL A 530 -21.99 -4.69 16.69
CA VAL A 530 -20.63 -4.10 16.74
C VAL A 530 -19.54 -5.04 16.24
N TRP A 531 -19.90 -6.27 15.83
CA TRP A 531 -18.97 -7.25 15.29
C TRP A 531 -18.84 -7.10 13.77
N SER A 532 -17.63 -7.34 13.26
CA SER A 532 -17.41 -7.66 11.85
C SER A 532 -17.52 -9.16 11.67
N VAL A 533 -18.20 -9.61 10.61
CA VAL A 533 -18.29 -11.04 10.25
C VAL A 533 -17.91 -11.21 8.78
N GLU A 534 -17.11 -12.22 8.48
CA GLU A 534 -16.53 -12.43 7.15
C GLU A 534 -16.11 -13.89 6.96
N ASP A 535 -15.85 -14.25 5.71
CA ASP A 535 -15.30 -15.53 5.27
C ASP A 535 -13.95 -15.25 4.62
N ASN A 536 -12.92 -15.81 5.22
CA ASN A 536 -11.53 -15.56 4.87
C ASN A 536 -11.02 -16.55 3.81
N GLN A 537 -11.90 -17.43 3.27
CA GLN A 537 -11.60 -18.33 2.17
C GLN A 537 -12.68 -18.29 1.07
N PRO A 538 -12.72 -17.21 0.26
CA PRO A 538 -13.71 -17.07 -0.80
C PRO A 538 -13.55 -18.18 -1.85
N GLY A 539 -14.56 -19.06 -1.97
CA GLY A 539 -14.57 -20.11 -3.00
C GLY A 539 -15.17 -21.46 -2.58
N TYR A 540 -15.36 -21.71 -1.28
CA TYR A 540 -15.94 -22.96 -0.76
C TYR A 540 -17.34 -22.80 -0.15
N GLY A 541 -18.00 -21.70 -0.53
CA GLY A 541 -19.28 -21.22 0.00
C GLY A 541 -19.03 -20.19 1.10
N GLU A 542 -19.74 -19.07 1.06
CA GLU A 542 -19.56 -17.99 2.05
C GLU A 542 -20.25 -18.36 3.37
N TYR A 543 -19.48 -18.72 4.38
CA TYR A 543 -19.99 -19.05 5.71
C TYR A 543 -19.58 -17.99 6.72
N PHE A 544 -20.57 -17.48 7.46
CA PHE A 544 -20.34 -16.48 8.49
C PHE A 544 -20.85 -16.96 9.83
N TRP A 545 -20.25 -16.41 10.89
CA TRP A 545 -20.86 -16.43 12.21
C TRP A 545 -22.26 -15.80 12.12
N GLY A 546 -23.24 -16.45 12.75
CA GLY A 546 -24.62 -16.01 12.69
C GLY A 546 -25.38 -16.29 13.97
N LYS A 547 -26.15 -15.29 14.42
CA LYS A 547 -27.15 -15.45 15.49
C LYS A 547 -28.22 -16.47 15.11
N ARG A 548 -28.39 -17.53 15.89
CA ARG A 548 -29.34 -18.62 15.60
C ARG A 548 -30.03 -19.09 16.86
N SER A 549 -31.26 -19.57 16.74
CA SER A 549 -31.99 -20.20 17.85
C SER A 549 -31.52 -21.65 18.12
N CYS A 550 -30.30 -21.96 17.71
CA CYS A 550 -29.72 -23.29 17.73
C CYS A 550 -28.78 -23.37 18.91
N ARG A 551 -29.08 -24.27 19.86
CA ARG A 551 -28.26 -24.53 21.05
C ARG A 551 -28.04 -23.34 22.01
N PRO A 552 -28.95 -22.37 22.20
CA PRO A 552 -28.68 -21.25 23.13
C PRO A 552 -28.24 -21.76 24.51
N TYR A 553 -27.19 -21.16 25.08
CA TYR A 553 -26.78 -21.47 26.44
C TYR A 553 -27.75 -20.82 27.43
N GLU A 554 -28.00 -19.53 27.24
CA GLU A 554 -28.98 -18.73 27.96
C GLU A 554 -29.84 -17.96 26.96
N GLY A 555 -31.05 -17.56 27.33
CA GLY A 555 -31.94 -16.86 26.41
C GLY A 555 -32.49 -17.75 25.28
N SER A 556 -32.62 -17.17 24.09
CA SER A 556 -33.27 -17.75 22.90
C SER A 556 -32.31 -17.97 21.74
N PHE A 557 -31.12 -17.35 21.74
CA PHE A 557 -30.19 -17.37 20.63
C PHE A 557 -28.73 -17.59 21.08
N SER A 558 -27.88 -18.04 20.17
CA SER A 558 -26.43 -18.09 20.33
C SER A 558 -25.75 -17.83 18.98
N GLY A 559 -24.46 -17.54 18.99
CA GLY A 559 -23.64 -17.41 17.80
C GLY A 559 -23.26 -18.79 17.25
N TRP A 560 -23.55 -19.06 15.99
CA TRP A 560 -23.15 -20.29 15.30
C TRP A 560 -22.13 -19.96 14.21
N ALA A 561 -20.96 -20.60 14.25
CA ALA A 561 -19.83 -20.32 13.37
C ALA A 561 -20.11 -20.44 11.87
N VAL A 562 -21.01 -21.34 11.49
CA VAL A 562 -21.47 -21.52 10.09
C VAL A 562 -22.97 -21.27 9.98
N GLY A 563 -23.48 -20.42 10.87
CA GLY A 563 -24.89 -20.10 10.99
C GLY A 563 -25.38 -19.31 9.79
N GLY A 564 -24.60 -18.33 9.32
CA GLY A 564 -24.92 -17.38 8.23
C GLY A 564 -24.14 -17.59 6.93
N GLY A 565 -24.32 -16.66 6.00
CA GLY A 565 -23.62 -16.61 4.70
C GLY A 565 -24.00 -15.38 3.85
N ALA A 566 -23.34 -15.19 2.69
CA ALA A 566 -23.40 -14.04 1.74
C ALA A 566 -24.75 -13.32 1.59
N SER A 567 -25.83 -14.10 1.65
CA SER A 567 -27.21 -13.68 1.33
C SER A 567 -28.19 -13.94 2.48
N GLY A 568 -27.70 -14.21 3.69
CA GLY A 568 -28.54 -14.61 4.82
C GLY A 568 -29.11 -16.02 4.68
N GLU A 569 -28.46 -16.93 3.95
CA GLU A 569 -28.84 -18.34 3.92
C GLU A 569 -28.83 -18.89 5.36
N LEU A 570 -30.03 -19.23 5.85
CA LEU A 570 -30.22 -19.77 7.19
C LEU A 570 -30.05 -21.29 7.11
N ARG A 571 -28.99 -21.80 7.74
CA ARG A 571 -28.84 -23.24 7.94
C ARG A 571 -29.76 -23.75 9.03
N SER A 572 -30.20 -25.01 8.90
CA SER A 572 -31.05 -25.63 9.91
C SER A 572 -30.19 -26.07 11.10
N CYS A 573 -30.73 -25.92 12.32
CA CYS A 573 -30.04 -26.42 13.51
C CYS A 573 -29.74 -27.92 13.36
N GLY A 574 -28.52 -28.34 13.69
CA GLY A 574 -28.08 -29.72 13.52
C GLY A 574 -27.43 -30.03 12.18
N ASP A 575 -27.39 -29.08 11.23
CA ASP A 575 -26.68 -29.30 9.97
C ASP A 575 -25.18 -29.49 10.21
N ARG A 576 -24.57 -30.36 9.40
CA ARG A 576 -23.10 -30.48 9.36
C ARG A 576 -22.48 -29.19 8.83
N TYR A 577 -21.42 -28.71 9.48
CA TYR A 577 -20.59 -27.64 8.92
C TYR A 577 -19.94 -28.12 7.61
N ARG A 578 -19.42 -27.17 6.85
CA ARG A 578 -18.89 -27.42 5.52
C ARG A 578 -17.38 -27.48 5.60
N LYS A 579 -16.78 -28.28 4.72
CA LYS A 579 -15.32 -28.31 4.55
C LYS A 579 -14.83 -26.95 4.07
N ASN A 580 -13.58 -26.61 4.40
CA ASN A 580 -12.94 -25.35 4.01
C ASN A 580 -13.74 -24.11 4.43
N ALA A 581 -14.48 -24.17 5.54
CA ALA A 581 -15.00 -22.96 6.16
C ALA A 581 -13.86 -22.23 6.87
N ASP A 582 -13.72 -20.92 6.65
CA ASP A 582 -12.84 -20.02 7.41
C ASP A 582 -13.65 -18.80 7.85
N SER A 583 -14.49 -19.00 8.87
CA SER A 583 -15.51 -18.05 9.28
C SER A 583 -15.06 -17.23 10.49
N TRP A 584 -15.11 -15.90 10.35
CA TRP A 584 -14.58 -14.94 11.32
C TRP A 584 -15.67 -14.08 11.95
N MET A 585 -15.49 -13.77 13.24
CA MET A 585 -16.26 -12.80 13.99
C MET A 585 -15.29 -11.96 14.84
N VAL A 586 -15.13 -10.69 14.47
CA VAL A 586 -14.07 -9.80 15.00
C VAL A 586 -14.69 -8.58 15.70
N TYR A 587 -14.16 -8.23 16.86
CA TYR A 587 -14.50 -7.00 17.60
C TYR A 587 -13.24 -6.21 17.92
N GLY A 588 -13.27 -4.92 17.61
CA GLY A 588 -12.20 -3.97 17.90
C GLY A 588 -12.22 -2.80 16.89
N ALA A 589 -11.35 -1.81 17.06
CA ALA A 589 -10.34 -1.73 18.12
C ALA A 589 -10.93 -1.30 19.48
N PHE A 590 -10.38 -1.79 20.59
CA PHE A 590 -10.62 -1.28 21.94
C PHE A 590 -9.29 -1.05 22.68
N SER A 591 -9.31 -0.22 23.74
CA SER A 591 -8.09 0.20 24.44
C SER A 591 -7.89 -0.50 25.79
N LEU A 592 -6.65 -0.96 26.02
CA LEU A 592 -6.14 -1.53 27.26
C LEU A 592 -5.03 -0.68 27.92
N VAL A 593 -4.87 0.60 27.53
CA VAL A 593 -3.80 1.50 28.03
C VAL A 593 -3.77 1.63 29.56
N ASP A 594 -4.94 1.63 30.19
CA ASP A 594 -5.13 1.76 31.64
C ASP A 594 -5.44 0.43 32.33
N ALA A 595 -5.36 -0.69 31.61
CA ALA A 595 -5.68 -2.01 32.13
C ALA A 595 -4.50 -2.59 32.91
N LEU A 596 -4.79 -3.07 34.12
CA LEU A 596 -3.85 -3.87 34.93
C LEU A 596 -4.10 -5.37 34.81
N ALA A 597 -5.25 -5.75 34.27
CA ALA A 597 -5.60 -7.09 33.81
C ALA A 597 -6.72 -6.95 32.77
N ALA A 598 -6.85 -7.90 31.86
CA ALA A 598 -7.94 -7.90 30.88
C ALA A 598 -8.25 -9.34 30.43
N ASP A 599 -9.53 -9.70 30.43
CA ASP A 599 -10.00 -11.03 30.06
C ASP A 599 -11.15 -10.99 29.05
N LEU A 600 -11.17 -12.01 28.20
CA LEU A 600 -12.33 -12.43 27.44
C LEU A 600 -12.86 -13.72 28.08
N GLN A 601 -14.15 -13.77 28.40
CA GLN A 601 -14.84 -14.95 28.92
C GLN A 601 -16.07 -15.24 28.09
N PHE A 602 -16.35 -16.51 27.80
CA PHE A 602 -17.49 -16.92 26.99
C PHE A 602 -17.84 -18.39 27.21
N LYS A 603 -19.03 -18.78 26.76
CA LYS A 603 -19.42 -20.19 26.63
C LYS A 603 -19.07 -20.69 25.25
N LEU A 604 -18.46 -21.87 25.18
CA LEU A 604 -18.15 -22.59 23.94
C LEU A 604 -18.87 -23.93 23.90
N TRP A 605 -19.48 -24.26 22.78
CA TRP A 605 -19.88 -25.61 22.43
C TRP A 605 -19.18 -25.97 21.13
N VAL A 606 -18.47 -27.10 21.07
CA VAL A 606 -17.77 -27.52 19.86
C VAL A 606 -18.00 -29.00 19.59
N SER A 607 -18.25 -29.31 18.32
CA SER A 607 -18.32 -30.66 17.75
C SER A 607 -17.69 -30.61 16.37
N SER A 608 -16.36 -30.71 16.34
CA SER A 608 -15.53 -30.58 15.14
C SER A 608 -14.61 -31.80 14.98
N GLU A 609 -14.01 -31.99 13.81
CA GLU A 609 -13.02 -33.05 13.60
C GLU A 609 -11.77 -32.76 14.43
N ARG A 610 -11.50 -33.66 15.39
CA ARG A 610 -10.45 -33.47 16.38
C ARG A 610 -9.07 -33.40 15.70
N TYR A 611 -8.34 -32.31 15.95
CA TYR A 611 -7.04 -31.94 15.36
C TYR A 611 -7.05 -31.38 13.93
N TYR A 612 -8.23 -31.25 13.31
CA TYR A 612 -8.35 -30.86 11.91
C TYR A 612 -9.22 -29.61 11.76
N ASP A 613 -10.30 -29.55 12.52
CA ASP A 613 -11.24 -28.42 12.50
C ASP A 613 -11.27 -27.70 13.84
N TYR A 614 -11.13 -26.39 13.82
CA TYR A 614 -10.75 -25.59 14.97
C TYR A 614 -11.70 -24.41 15.20
N ALA A 615 -12.11 -24.24 16.45
CA ALA A 615 -12.76 -23.05 16.97
C ALA A 615 -11.75 -22.22 17.77
N CYS A 616 -11.34 -21.08 17.24
CA CYS A 616 -10.27 -20.25 17.78
C CYS A 616 -10.81 -19.03 18.53
N ARG A 617 -10.09 -18.66 19.59
CA ARG A 617 -10.21 -17.40 20.32
C ARG A 617 -8.87 -16.69 20.23
N LEU A 618 -8.85 -15.53 19.59
CA LEU A 618 -7.62 -14.85 19.21
C LEU A 618 -7.67 -13.37 19.58
N ALA A 619 -6.51 -12.74 19.69
CA ALA A 619 -6.34 -11.30 19.85
C ALA A 619 -5.29 -10.75 18.87
N SER A 620 -5.37 -9.45 18.58
CA SER A 620 -4.48 -8.76 17.64
C SER A 620 -4.24 -7.32 18.10
N VAL A 621 -3.10 -6.75 17.68
CA VAL A 621 -2.73 -5.33 17.86
C VAL A 621 -2.69 -4.54 16.55
N ASP A 622 -2.91 -5.21 15.42
CA ASP A 622 -2.86 -4.62 14.07
C ASP A 622 -4.16 -4.85 13.26
N GLY A 623 -5.10 -5.63 13.80
CA GLY A 623 -6.36 -5.99 13.14
C GLY A 623 -6.20 -6.97 11.97
N ILE A 624 -4.99 -7.50 11.72
CA ILE A 624 -4.63 -8.39 10.60
C ILE A 624 -4.09 -9.73 11.12
N ASN A 625 -3.09 -9.69 12.00
CA ASN A 625 -2.46 -10.88 12.56
C ASN A 625 -3.05 -11.19 13.93
N PHE A 626 -3.71 -12.34 14.05
CA PHE A 626 -4.42 -12.78 15.25
C PHE A 626 -3.74 -13.97 15.90
N TYR A 627 -3.50 -13.89 17.21
CA TYR A 627 -2.80 -14.90 18.00
C TYR A 627 -3.64 -15.35 19.19
N GLY A 628 -3.55 -16.63 19.54
CA GLY A 628 -4.28 -17.18 20.68
C GLY A 628 -4.37 -18.69 20.62
N ASN A 629 -5.54 -19.25 20.94
CA ASN A 629 -5.73 -20.68 21.08
C ASN A 629 -6.94 -21.18 20.30
N CYS A 630 -6.84 -22.38 19.77
CA CYS A 630 -7.85 -23.06 18.99
C CYS A 630 -8.26 -24.38 19.62
N THR A 631 -9.55 -24.55 19.83
CA THR A 631 -10.14 -25.76 20.39
C THR A 631 -10.75 -26.63 19.29
N SER A 632 -10.51 -27.93 19.35
CA SER A 632 -10.99 -28.90 18.37
C SER A 632 -11.51 -30.17 19.06
N GLY A 633 -12.43 -30.88 18.42
CA GLY A 633 -13.04 -32.11 18.95
C GLY A 633 -14.45 -31.90 19.47
N ASN A 634 -14.87 -32.68 20.47
CA ASN A 634 -16.24 -32.67 20.98
C ASN A 634 -16.28 -32.32 22.46
N SER A 635 -16.85 -31.16 22.81
CA SER A 635 -16.96 -30.71 24.20
C SER A 635 -18.00 -31.47 25.01
N GLY A 636 -18.92 -32.21 24.37
CA GLY A 636 -20.02 -32.93 25.02
C GLY A 636 -21.12 -32.04 25.60
N GLY A 637 -21.00 -30.71 25.46
CA GLY A 637 -21.84 -29.71 26.10
C GLY A 637 -21.19 -28.32 26.09
N TRP A 638 -21.87 -27.35 26.68
CA TRP A 638 -21.33 -26.00 26.87
C TRP A 638 -20.22 -26.03 27.92
N ILE A 639 -19.06 -25.47 27.58
CA ILE A 639 -17.91 -25.31 28.47
C ILE A 639 -17.57 -23.82 28.64
N ASP A 640 -17.00 -23.46 29.79
CA ASP A 640 -16.43 -22.13 30.02
C ASP A 640 -15.07 -22.01 29.34
N MET A 641 -14.88 -20.94 28.59
CA MET A 641 -13.63 -20.64 27.90
C MET A 641 -13.26 -19.17 28.11
N GLY A 642 -11.96 -18.89 27.99
CA GLY A 642 -11.49 -17.52 28.03
C GLY A 642 -10.11 -17.33 27.40
N LEU A 643 -9.76 -16.07 27.22
CA LEU A 643 -8.45 -15.62 26.74
C LEU A 643 -7.94 -14.55 27.72
N ASP A 644 -6.77 -14.79 28.31
CA ASP A 644 -6.07 -13.81 29.14
C ASP A 644 -5.33 -12.84 28.23
N LEU A 645 -5.81 -11.60 28.16
CA LEU A 645 -5.18 -10.58 27.32
C LEU A 645 -3.90 -10.02 27.94
N SER A 646 -3.55 -10.43 29.17
CA SER A 646 -2.25 -10.14 29.78
C SER A 646 -1.17 -11.17 29.46
N ASP A 647 -1.54 -12.31 28.87
CA ASP A 647 -0.62 -13.38 28.44
C ASP A 647 -1.20 -14.13 27.23
N VAL A 648 -1.22 -13.48 26.07
CA VAL A 648 -1.61 -14.09 24.81
C VAL A 648 -0.41 -14.84 24.23
N HIS A 649 -0.59 -16.11 23.86
CA HIS A 649 0.48 -16.89 23.26
C HIS A 649 1.12 -16.14 22.07
N THR A 650 2.45 -16.10 22.03
CA THR A 650 3.28 -15.33 21.07
C THR A 650 3.29 -13.81 21.28
N LEU A 651 2.15 -13.15 21.50
CA LEU A 651 2.10 -11.69 21.70
C LEU A 651 2.54 -11.23 23.10
N GLY A 652 2.44 -12.09 24.11
CA GLY A 652 2.65 -11.71 25.49
C GLY A 652 1.51 -10.82 26.01
N SER A 653 1.86 -9.77 26.75
CA SER A 653 0.88 -8.90 27.38
C SER A 653 0.36 -7.83 26.43
N LEU A 654 -0.97 -7.74 26.29
CA LEU A 654 -1.64 -6.66 25.54
C LEU A 654 -2.08 -5.51 26.46
N LEU A 655 -1.71 -5.57 27.74
CA LEU A 655 -1.96 -4.47 28.67
C LEU A 655 -1.10 -3.26 28.28
N GLY A 656 -1.69 -2.07 28.27
CA GLY A 656 -1.02 -0.87 27.78
C GLY A 656 -1.30 -0.56 26.31
N GLU A 657 -1.84 -1.52 25.54
CA GLU A 657 -2.06 -1.33 24.11
C GLU A 657 -3.26 -0.41 23.83
N PRO A 658 -3.10 0.61 22.95
CA PRO A 658 -4.16 1.56 22.64
C PRO A 658 -5.24 0.98 21.73
N GLN A 659 -4.90 -0.04 20.95
CA GLN A 659 -5.79 -0.68 19.98
C GLN A 659 -5.57 -2.19 20.02
N VAL A 660 -6.60 -2.90 20.47
CA VAL A 660 -6.64 -4.35 20.53
C VAL A 660 -7.92 -4.83 19.85
N TRP A 661 -7.82 -5.95 19.14
CA TRP A 661 -8.94 -6.67 18.56
C TRP A 661 -9.03 -8.06 19.18
N ILE A 662 -10.24 -8.60 19.25
CA ILE A 662 -10.49 -10.01 19.53
C ILE A 662 -11.22 -10.66 18.36
N ALA A 663 -10.98 -11.94 18.13
CA ALA A 663 -11.65 -12.71 17.09
C ALA A 663 -12.08 -14.08 17.58
N PHE A 664 -13.25 -14.51 17.13
CA PHE A 664 -13.67 -15.89 17.10
C PHE A 664 -13.58 -16.40 15.66
N VAL A 665 -12.87 -17.50 15.45
CA VAL A 665 -12.65 -18.07 14.11
C VAL A 665 -13.08 -19.53 14.12
N PHE A 666 -13.76 -19.98 13.08
CA PHE A 666 -13.98 -21.41 12.85
C PHE A 666 -13.37 -21.79 11.51
N ASP A 667 -12.37 -22.65 11.58
CA ASP A 667 -11.61 -23.14 10.45
C ASP A 667 -11.81 -24.65 10.32
N SER A 668 -12.06 -25.13 9.11
CA SER A 668 -12.20 -26.56 8.83
C SER A 668 -11.43 -26.98 7.59
N ASP A 669 -10.92 -28.20 7.57
CA ASP A 669 -10.18 -28.75 6.45
C ASP A 669 -11.10 -29.37 5.38
N ASP A 670 -10.55 -30.21 4.48
CA ASP A 670 -11.30 -30.83 3.39
C ASP A 670 -12.18 -32.03 3.82
N GLY A 671 -12.10 -32.42 5.09
CA GLY A 671 -12.90 -33.44 5.76
C GLY A 671 -14.08 -32.86 6.55
N VAL A 672 -15.17 -33.62 6.68
CA VAL A 672 -16.24 -33.29 7.64
C VAL A 672 -16.78 -34.57 8.25
N ASN A 673 -16.19 -34.98 9.36
CA ASN A 673 -16.61 -36.19 10.06
C ASN A 673 -17.63 -35.89 11.20
N ASN A 674 -17.72 -34.65 11.68
CA ASN A 674 -18.57 -34.28 12.81
C ASN A 674 -19.67 -33.25 12.46
N PRO A 675 -20.78 -33.20 13.22
CA PRO A 675 -21.87 -32.27 12.95
C PRO A 675 -21.67 -30.91 13.66
N GLU A 676 -22.23 -29.86 13.07
CA GLU A 676 -22.46 -28.52 13.65
C GLU A 676 -21.26 -27.60 13.94
N GLY A 677 -20.05 -28.08 14.21
CA GLY A 677 -18.88 -27.19 14.36
C GLY A 677 -18.93 -26.46 15.70
N ALA A 678 -18.84 -25.12 15.71
CA ALA A 678 -18.71 -24.32 16.93
C ALA A 678 -19.85 -23.34 17.17
N TYR A 679 -20.25 -23.20 18.44
CA TYR A 679 -21.17 -22.17 18.92
C TYR A 679 -20.55 -21.41 20.08
N VAL A 680 -20.86 -20.12 20.18
CA VAL A 680 -20.46 -19.26 21.30
C VAL A 680 -21.67 -18.53 21.87
N ASP A 681 -21.62 -18.25 23.17
CA ASP A 681 -22.66 -17.52 23.88
C ASP A 681 -22.10 -16.82 25.13
N ASN A 682 -22.86 -15.87 25.70
CA ASN A 682 -22.52 -15.11 26.90
C ASN A 682 -21.07 -14.56 26.88
N ILE A 683 -20.68 -13.91 25.78
CA ILE A 683 -19.36 -13.29 25.63
C ILE A 683 -19.29 -12.07 26.55
N VAL A 684 -18.21 -11.98 27.33
CA VAL A 684 -17.92 -10.89 28.25
C VAL A 684 -16.44 -10.54 28.15
N LEU A 685 -16.14 -9.37 27.60
CA LEU A 685 -14.80 -8.79 27.52
C LEU A 685 -14.66 -7.71 28.59
N ARG A 686 -13.61 -7.74 29.40
CA ARG A 686 -13.43 -6.80 30.51
C ARG A 686 -11.98 -6.44 30.72
N LYS A 687 -11.77 -5.31 31.38
CA LYS A 687 -10.48 -4.88 31.93
C LYS A 687 -10.59 -4.53 33.40
N TYR A 688 -9.49 -4.68 34.14
CA TYR A 688 -9.37 -4.26 35.52
C TYR A 688 -8.55 -2.98 35.58
N ALA A 689 -9.15 -1.89 36.03
CA ALA A 689 -8.46 -0.60 36.20
C ALA A 689 -8.29 -0.29 37.70
N SER A 690 -7.10 0.17 38.08
CA SER A 690 -6.79 0.68 39.43
C SER A 690 -5.86 1.87 39.34
N VAL A 691 -5.77 2.61 40.44
CA VAL A 691 -5.30 4.01 40.41
C VAL A 691 -4.15 4.22 41.39
N ILE A 692 -3.92 3.24 42.27
CA ILE A 692 -2.81 3.22 43.22
C ILE A 692 -2.41 1.77 43.48
N GLY A 693 -1.23 1.35 43.00
CA GLY A 693 -0.37 0.28 43.56
C GLY A 693 -0.97 -1.09 43.93
N ALA A 694 -2.24 -1.37 43.62
CA ALA A 694 -2.90 -2.62 43.93
C ALA A 694 -2.54 -3.64 42.87
N ALA A 695 -1.93 -4.75 43.29
CA ALA A 695 -1.70 -5.88 42.40
C ALA A 695 -3.05 -6.34 41.81
N PRO A 696 -3.11 -6.63 40.49
CA PRO A 696 -4.31 -7.18 39.89
C PRO A 696 -4.70 -8.50 40.59
N PRO A 697 -6.00 -8.84 40.64
CA PRO A 697 -6.40 -10.18 41.07
C PRO A 697 -5.70 -11.23 40.19
N LEU A 698 -5.34 -12.37 40.77
CA LEU A 698 -4.85 -13.50 39.98
C LEU A 698 -5.88 -13.83 38.91
N MET A 699 -5.45 -13.79 37.66
CA MET A 699 -6.26 -14.20 36.51
C MET A 699 -6.45 -15.71 36.58
N ASP A 700 -7.70 -16.14 36.64
CA ASP A 700 -8.09 -17.54 36.51
C ASP A 700 -9.02 -17.62 35.31
N THR A 701 -8.46 -17.40 34.11
CA THR A 701 -9.23 -17.48 32.87
C THR A 701 -9.63 -18.94 32.67
N PRO A 702 -10.92 -19.24 32.50
CA PRO A 702 -11.35 -20.61 32.33
C PRO A 702 -10.73 -21.19 31.06
N GLY A 703 -9.87 -22.20 31.24
CA GLY A 703 -9.43 -23.07 30.17
C GLY A 703 -10.40 -24.25 30.00
N PRO A 704 -10.27 -25.03 28.91
CA PRO A 704 -11.02 -26.26 28.77
C PRO A 704 -10.75 -27.17 29.98
N PRO A 705 -11.76 -27.92 30.47
CA PRO A 705 -11.55 -28.84 31.59
C PRO A 705 -10.39 -29.80 31.27
N SER A 706 -9.38 -29.87 32.15
CA SER A 706 -8.15 -30.67 31.94
C SER A 706 -8.39 -32.15 31.67
N ASP A 707 -9.61 -32.63 31.96
CA ASP A 707 -9.99 -34.04 31.94
C ASP A 707 -10.97 -34.38 30.80
N ASN A 708 -11.34 -33.42 29.94
CA ASN A 708 -12.21 -33.71 28.80
C ASN A 708 -11.39 -34.33 27.65
N ALA A 709 -11.26 -35.67 27.68
CA ALA A 709 -10.40 -36.44 26.79
C ALA A 709 -10.73 -36.30 25.28
N ASP A 710 -11.89 -35.71 24.94
CA ASP A 710 -12.42 -35.60 23.59
C ASP A 710 -12.24 -34.22 22.94
N ILE A 711 -11.63 -33.25 23.65
CA ILE A 711 -11.22 -31.95 23.09
C ILE A 711 -9.69 -31.79 23.15
N VAL A 712 -9.18 -30.93 22.27
CA VAL A 712 -7.78 -30.48 22.23
C VAL A 712 -7.77 -28.97 22.12
N ASP A 713 -6.80 -28.31 22.75
CA ASP A 713 -6.63 -26.86 22.69
C ASP A 713 -5.18 -26.56 22.36
N VAL A 714 -4.94 -25.85 21.27
CA VAL A 714 -3.59 -25.62 20.71
C VAL A 714 -3.36 -24.13 20.46
N PRO A 715 -2.16 -23.60 20.74
CA PRO A 715 -1.82 -22.24 20.36
C PRO A 715 -1.67 -22.10 18.84
N THR A 716 -2.14 -20.99 18.27
CA THR A 716 -2.20 -20.76 16.82
C THR A 716 -2.04 -19.27 16.49
N MET A 717 -1.55 -18.99 15.28
CA MET A 717 -1.64 -17.70 14.59
C MET A 717 -2.55 -17.84 13.37
N ARG A 718 -3.41 -16.84 13.13
CA ARG A 718 -4.23 -16.72 11.92
C ARG A 718 -4.04 -15.33 11.31
N VAL A 719 -4.08 -15.27 9.98
CA VAL A 719 -4.04 -14.01 9.23
C VAL A 719 -5.44 -13.74 8.69
N ARG A 720 -5.94 -12.56 9.01
CA ARG A 720 -7.19 -12.02 8.48
C ARG A 720 -6.88 -11.33 7.15
N VAL A 721 -7.51 -11.80 6.07
CA VAL A 721 -7.44 -11.21 4.74
C VAL A 721 -8.68 -10.33 4.58
N PRO A 722 -8.53 -8.99 4.57
CA PRO A 722 -9.66 -8.06 4.53
C PRO A 722 -10.54 -8.15 3.27
#